data_AF-A0A7X8YG29-F1
#
_entry.id   AF-A0A7X8YG29-F1
#
_cell.length_a   1.000
_cell.length_b   1.000
_cell.length_c   1.000
_cell.angle_alpha   90.00
_cell.angle_beta   90.00
_cell.angle_gamma   90.00
#
_symmetry.space_group_name_H-M   'P 1'
#
loop_
_entity.id
_entity.type
_entity.pdbx_description
1 polymer ?
#
loop_
_entity_poly.entity_id
_entity_poly.type
_entity_poly.pdbx_seq_one_letter_code
_entity_poly.pdbx_strand_id
1 'polypeptide(L)'
;MKKINKITLAISSILLSGYFYSGSNAFAATQVTEFIPGTTKVQNGAVVSYGGECFIAKNNPGVWETPNAGSWFWDTTSCDSVTEPDTDPETDPEIDVGEAILFIPGQTKVKNGDLVKYQDECFIAKNNPGVWETPASGSWFWDLSQCPTDTDEPEEPQETTLDLLAPTQNQVIELGSSIEIHARVTGANATKVVFFANNQTLSEQLIAADQSEYRYHWTPKDAGQAKVQIKAFDKDNQVLKQDVVSIVIEERNAGEDFVAPQVSFVTPTNGARIDKGELVTITLNATDKNDDLHEVLVSVDGETLCQFDGSQKETFNCQWQANQAGQFTLDAVAVDAQNLRSEARISVSVQEVVEPPVTAPDSLCDGFNLYPDWPRGNHATGGDIMVFENIAYVASYWTQSVPGSDDSWKHHLNCDGTEAGTAPLISLPNRADPVSLALPGWPSKLVVMSAAQHDLNVVTVNVTDHKALADSVALTAGFVALIERAEQFETETLVLRSDVLNRITADKALLSQSIDVKQSLMSAAIQTGSRIDTDAIEALTDDIKGWAQAHHLIISSIAPKALFGWSVEIGEFAFESHSGRQSVWNKASKDMAQSLHTLELYSAENERSADFIAFTKSNRTAALNEEQWHNALEYVKQVSDFVNKPAMLSQIPTQQALSYFMGATSAERKLRKVAYSNVFALQFDTESAELNAKLDEYSNALIPLYYVQEATEQTPLTSIARLNQQLIAAEDIMNNKAFLYETPQSQWIPSTVYKWADFLEGLNSMHNIGVAGNKFWLIDKDADDETNIKYAKVAIAAFLAQSMQETIRYNACDENNWSEVRYGAATDYPMTASCGQLGQKYADYGVHPISGRDHAYSCPRDNKMEVSALTHAKWYGAPAPVFAAPNAVLEERGLLVNGHVGRWTNNGHCNQVPTTVDTSKQVWERDECQVYVDQKAGKFIWDGSSQDSVEGCGWWGRGVIQTTGRQNFGTLNHYLGRSHVDPASIGQTIDGVTVDAPPANPLYAELDFCSNPGLICSSEENAEIKWIAGLFYWVTSVQNYPDESGLYGNWNYHNELKKYVDGGMVGTEFIDDVSGIVNRGCPDLVCSTGEVHNVKERRANFKLALEALGLTPR
;
A
#
# COMPACT_ATOMS: atom_id res chain seq x y z
N MET A 1 9.83 62.04 -33.94
CA MET A 1 9.78 62.89 -35.15
C MET A 1 9.48 62.02 -36.37
N LYS A 2 8.39 62.34 -37.10
CA LYS A 2 8.15 62.19 -38.57
C LYS A 2 8.71 60.93 -39.27
N LYS A 3 7.94 60.06 -39.94
CA LYS A 3 6.64 60.08 -40.65
C LYS A 3 6.18 58.61 -40.76
N ILE A 4 4.93 58.18 -40.52
CA ILE A 4 3.64 58.49 -41.15
C ILE A 4 3.52 58.02 -42.63
N ASN A 5 2.43 57.26 -42.84
CA ASN A 5 1.59 57.01 -44.04
C ASN A 5 1.80 55.67 -44.78
N LYS A 6 0.75 54.90 -45.13
CA LYS A 6 -0.72 55.06 -44.99
C LYS A 6 -1.46 53.85 -45.60
N ILE A 7 -2.75 53.74 -45.22
CA ILE A 7 -3.93 53.33 -46.04
C ILE A 7 -4.05 51.81 -46.32
N THR A 8 -5.19 51.12 -46.24
CA THR A 8 -6.61 51.35 -45.89
C THR A 8 -7.26 49.95 -46.02
N LEU A 9 -7.90 49.39 -44.98
CA LEU A 9 -9.36 49.41 -44.72
C LEU A 9 -10.18 48.61 -45.74
N ALA A 10 -10.93 47.59 -45.27
CA ALA A 10 -12.41 47.55 -45.30
C ALA A 10 -13.07 46.19 -45.67
N ILE A 11 -13.93 45.72 -44.74
CA ILE A 11 -15.35 45.29 -44.96
C ILE A 11 -15.56 43.92 -45.65
N SER A 12 -16.51 43.04 -45.32
CA SER A 12 -17.45 42.77 -44.23
C SER A 12 -18.27 41.55 -44.70
N SER A 13 -18.59 40.63 -43.78
CA SER A 13 -19.87 39.91 -43.63
C SER A 13 -20.51 39.14 -44.80
N ILE A 14 -20.90 37.87 -44.57
CA ILE A 14 -22.29 37.30 -44.67
C ILE A 14 -22.33 35.80 -45.04
N LEU A 15 -22.86 35.02 -44.07
CA LEU A 15 -23.81 33.88 -44.13
C LEU A 15 -23.47 32.50 -44.75
N LEU A 16 -23.78 31.51 -43.89
CA LEU A 16 -24.55 30.27 -44.08
C LEU A 16 -23.86 28.92 -44.38
N SER A 17 -24.06 28.02 -43.41
CA SER A 17 -24.43 26.58 -43.49
C SER A 17 -23.40 25.51 -43.88
N GLY A 18 -23.34 24.45 -43.05
CA GLY A 18 -23.28 23.06 -43.53
C GLY A 18 -22.07 22.21 -43.10
N TYR A 19 -22.21 21.55 -41.94
CA TYR A 19 -21.78 20.21 -41.55
C TYR A 19 -20.68 19.38 -42.32
N PHE A 20 -19.84 18.76 -41.48
CA PHE A 20 -19.07 17.50 -41.56
C PHE A 20 -17.64 17.43 -42.18
N TYR A 21 -16.69 17.15 -41.28
CA TYR A 21 -15.52 16.26 -41.32
C TYR A 21 -14.78 15.97 -42.64
N SER A 22 -13.50 16.36 -42.69
CA SER A 22 -12.33 15.45 -42.83
C SER A 22 -11.04 16.28 -42.88
N GLY A 23 -9.98 15.77 -42.23
CA GLY A 23 -8.77 16.55 -41.90
C GLY A 23 -7.70 16.63 -42.99
N SER A 24 -6.66 17.41 -42.69
CA SER A 24 -5.23 17.08 -42.87
C SER A 24 -4.36 18.31 -42.56
N ASN A 25 -3.20 18.03 -41.94
CA ASN A 25 -2.24 18.92 -41.31
C ASN A 25 -1.44 19.85 -42.25
N ALA A 26 -0.92 20.95 -41.69
CA ALA A 26 0.36 21.54 -42.11
C ALA A 26 1.04 22.35 -40.97
N PHE A 27 2.11 21.76 -40.43
CA PHE A 27 3.44 22.29 -40.02
C PHE A 27 3.59 23.45 -39.01
N ALA A 28 4.25 23.13 -37.88
CA ALA A 28 5.16 24.00 -37.13
C ALA A 28 6.40 23.21 -36.68
N ALA A 29 7.58 23.82 -36.74
CA ALA A 29 8.89 23.23 -36.48
C ALA A 29 9.14 22.98 -34.97
N THR A 30 9.77 21.84 -34.62
CA THR A 30 10.09 21.43 -33.25
C THR A 30 11.59 21.55 -32.94
N GLN A 31 11.90 22.34 -31.90
CA GLN A 31 13.21 22.41 -31.22
C GLN A 31 13.29 21.28 -30.18
N VAL A 32 14.47 20.69 -29.95
CA VAL A 32 14.69 19.69 -28.88
C VAL A 32 14.57 20.37 -27.51
N THR A 33 13.71 19.84 -26.64
CA THR A 33 13.37 20.43 -25.34
C THR A 33 14.32 19.91 -24.25
N GLU A 34 14.85 20.77 -23.39
CA GLU A 34 15.61 20.33 -22.21
C GLU A 34 14.70 19.61 -21.20
N PHE A 35 15.10 18.42 -20.77
CA PHE A 35 14.38 17.62 -19.78
C PHE A 35 14.69 18.10 -18.37
N ILE A 36 13.65 18.41 -17.61
CA ILE A 36 13.73 18.79 -16.21
C ILE A 36 13.01 17.70 -15.41
N PRO A 37 13.71 16.95 -14.53
CA PRO A 37 13.11 15.91 -13.72
C PRO A 37 11.92 16.41 -12.91
N GLY A 38 10.84 15.64 -12.90
CA GLY A 38 9.59 15.95 -12.21
C GLY A 38 8.69 16.95 -12.94
N THR A 39 9.12 17.55 -14.06
CA THR A 39 8.40 18.66 -14.71
C THR A 39 8.20 18.48 -16.21
N THR A 40 9.21 18.04 -16.95
CA THR A 40 9.08 17.91 -18.42
C THR A 40 8.23 16.70 -18.78
N LYS A 41 7.01 16.94 -19.26
CA LYS A 41 6.14 15.90 -19.84
C LYS A 41 6.59 15.59 -21.26
N VAL A 42 6.94 14.33 -21.53
CA VAL A 42 7.48 13.89 -22.82
C VAL A 42 6.62 12.75 -23.36
N GLN A 43 6.16 12.88 -24.60
CA GLN A 43 5.42 11.83 -25.30
C GLN A 43 6.36 10.95 -26.11
N ASN A 44 5.96 9.70 -26.38
CA ASN A 44 6.74 8.82 -27.25
C ASN A 44 7.14 9.45 -28.58
N GLY A 45 8.41 9.28 -28.94
CA GLY A 45 9.03 9.86 -30.11
C GLY A 45 9.53 11.30 -29.92
N ALA A 46 9.24 11.97 -28.81
CA ALA A 46 9.78 13.29 -28.52
C ALA A 46 11.24 13.18 -28.05
N VAL A 47 12.10 14.01 -28.63
CA VAL A 47 13.51 14.09 -28.27
C VAL A 47 13.70 15.19 -27.23
N VAL A 48 14.36 14.84 -26.13
CA VAL A 48 14.72 15.77 -25.06
C VAL A 48 16.20 15.69 -24.73
N SER A 49 16.80 16.81 -24.30
CA SER A 49 18.19 16.82 -23.83
C SER A 49 18.26 16.74 -22.31
N TYR A 50 19.10 15.85 -21.77
CA TYR A 50 19.34 15.71 -20.33
C TYR A 50 20.81 15.38 -20.09
N GLY A 51 21.48 16.14 -19.20
CA GLY A 51 22.89 15.88 -18.88
C GLY A 51 23.89 16.07 -20.04
N GLY A 52 23.50 16.73 -21.14
CA GLY A 52 24.34 16.95 -22.33
C GLY A 52 24.17 15.91 -23.44
N GLU A 53 23.33 14.90 -23.23
CA GLU A 53 22.94 13.89 -24.23
C GLU A 53 21.47 14.05 -24.61
N CYS A 54 21.07 13.53 -25.77
CA CYS A 54 19.69 13.56 -26.23
C CYS A 54 19.06 12.16 -26.17
N PHE A 55 17.81 12.13 -25.74
CA PHE A 55 17.06 10.91 -25.55
C PHE A 55 15.72 11.03 -26.27
N ILE A 56 15.35 10.00 -27.02
CA ILE A 56 14.01 9.88 -27.57
C ILE A 56 13.16 9.07 -26.60
N ALA A 57 12.02 9.63 -26.21
CA ALA A 57 11.08 8.94 -25.35
C ALA A 57 10.47 7.72 -26.04
N LYS A 58 10.42 6.60 -25.33
CA LYS A 58 9.63 5.41 -25.66
C LYS A 58 8.83 4.99 -24.43
N ASN A 59 7.74 4.26 -24.60
CA ASN A 59 6.91 3.74 -23.50
C ASN A 59 6.30 4.80 -22.53
N ASN A 60 6.11 6.03 -22.99
CA ASN A 60 5.47 7.19 -22.37
C ASN A 60 6.06 7.53 -21.00
N PRO A 61 7.31 8.02 -20.94
CA PRO A 61 7.95 8.37 -19.68
C PRO A 61 7.12 9.37 -18.89
N GLY A 62 6.79 9.01 -17.65
CA GLY A 62 6.23 9.93 -16.68
C GLY A 62 7.22 11.03 -16.34
N VAL A 63 6.74 12.15 -15.79
CA VAL A 63 7.61 13.28 -15.41
C VAL A 63 8.68 12.90 -14.37
N TRP A 64 8.46 11.84 -13.60
CA TRP A 64 9.40 11.31 -12.61
C TRP A 64 10.54 10.48 -13.22
N GLU A 65 10.39 10.00 -14.45
CA GLU A 65 11.37 9.10 -15.07
C GLU A 65 12.41 9.91 -15.84
N THR A 66 13.62 9.94 -15.33
CA THR A 66 14.70 10.77 -15.86
C THR A 66 15.42 10.07 -17.03
N PRO A 67 15.70 10.75 -18.15
CA PRO A 67 16.39 10.16 -19.29
C PRO A 67 17.72 9.52 -18.92
N ASN A 68 17.87 8.24 -19.24
CA ASN A 68 19.10 7.48 -19.02
C ASN A 68 19.27 6.37 -20.07
N ALA A 69 20.53 6.08 -20.42
CA ALA A 69 20.87 5.04 -21.38
C ALA A 69 20.72 3.66 -20.72
N GLY A 70 19.59 3.00 -20.94
CA GLY A 70 19.28 1.67 -20.36
C GLY A 70 17.89 1.58 -19.73
N SER A 71 17.20 2.70 -19.55
CA SER A 71 15.80 2.70 -19.11
C SER A 71 14.89 2.20 -20.21
N TRP A 72 13.86 1.46 -19.79
CA TRP A 72 12.74 1.04 -20.64
C TRP A 72 12.09 2.24 -21.36
N PHE A 73 12.19 3.45 -20.80
CA PHE A 73 11.49 4.63 -21.31
C PHE A 73 12.30 5.53 -22.25
N TRP A 74 13.60 5.28 -22.43
CA TRP A 74 14.48 6.18 -23.16
C TRP A 74 15.47 5.44 -24.06
N ASP A 75 15.60 5.89 -25.31
CA ASP A 75 16.72 5.51 -26.17
C ASP A 75 17.63 6.72 -26.40
N THR A 76 18.95 6.53 -26.34
CA THR A 76 19.91 7.57 -26.72
C THR A 76 19.80 7.87 -28.21
N THR A 77 19.72 9.15 -28.57
CA THR A 77 19.63 9.60 -29.96
C THR A 77 20.50 10.84 -30.21
N SER A 78 20.73 11.16 -31.48
CA SER A 78 21.36 12.41 -31.87
C SER A 78 20.41 13.60 -31.64
N CYS A 79 20.92 14.71 -31.09
CA CYS A 79 20.15 15.95 -30.97
C CYS A 79 19.79 16.58 -32.33
N ASP A 80 20.44 16.14 -33.41
CA ASP A 80 20.21 16.61 -34.78
C ASP A 80 19.89 15.43 -35.70
N SER A 81 18.63 15.28 -36.13
CA SER A 81 18.30 14.71 -37.45
C SER A 81 16.82 14.81 -37.82
N VAL A 82 16.51 15.53 -38.91
CA VAL A 82 15.71 14.96 -40.01
C VAL A 82 16.43 15.30 -41.31
N THR A 83 16.89 14.31 -42.07
CA THR A 83 16.49 14.03 -43.47
C THR A 83 17.35 12.95 -44.15
N GLU A 84 16.68 12.29 -45.11
CA GLU A 84 17.06 11.20 -46.01
C GLU A 84 18.24 11.51 -46.99
N PRO A 85 18.69 10.56 -47.86
CA PRO A 85 20.08 10.27 -48.24
C PRO A 85 20.61 11.09 -49.44
N ASP A 86 21.94 11.20 -49.59
CA ASP A 86 22.74 10.55 -50.67
C ASP A 86 24.24 10.98 -50.69
N THR A 87 25.09 10.02 -51.11
CA THR A 87 26.44 10.10 -51.74
C THR A 87 27.63 10.84 -51.08
N ASP A 88 28.57 10.04 -50.51
CA ASP A 88 29.99 9.77 -50.92
C ASP A 88 30.91 10.91 -51.49
N PRO A 89 32.26 10.75 -51.50
CA PRO A 89 33.25 10.77 -50.41
C PRO A 89 34.37 11.84 -50.62
N GLU A 90 35.28 12.01 -49.64
CA GLU A 90 36.75 11.88 -49.78
C GLU A 90 37.57 12.62 -48.70
N THR A 91 38.43 11.84 -48.02
CA THR A 91 39.83 12.10 -47.55
C THR A 91 40.08 13.27 -46.57
N ASP A 92 40.81 13.16 -45.46
CA ASP A 92 42.18 12.63 -45.21
C ASP A 92 42.51 12.89 -43.70
N PRO A 93 43.70 12.59 -43.12
CA PRO A 93 44.27 11.30 -42.68
C PRO A 93 44.49 11.16 -41.14
N GLU A 94 44.93 9.94 -40.78
CA GLU A 94 45.46 9.32 -39.53
C GLU A 94 46.22 10.15 -38.47
N ILE A 95 46.08 9.73 -37.19
CA ILE A 95 47.14 9.69 -36.15
C ILE A 95 47.03 8.41 -35.29
N ASP A 96 48.21 7.81 -35.05
CA ASP A 96 48.66 6.57 -34.37
C ASP A 96 48.31 6.39 -32.86
N VAL A 97 48.04 5.15 -32.40
CA VAL A 97 47.63 4.78 -31.01
C VAL A 97 48.54 3.71 -30.38
N GLY A 98 48.96 3.91 -29.12
CA GLY A 98 49.86 3.02 -28.37
C GLY A 98 49.16 2.01 -27.42
N GLU A 99 49.88 0.92 -27.09
CA GLU A 99 49.48 -0.24 -26.27
C GLU A 99 48.89 0.10 -24.88
N ALA A 100 47.90 -0.69 -24.42
CA ALA A 100 47.23 -0.54 -23.12
C ALA A 100 48.08 -1.06 -21.92
N ILE A 101 48.10 -0.32 -20.81
CA ILE A 101 48.87 -0.64 -19.59
C ILE A 101 48.13 -1.68 -18.72
N LEU A 102 48.74 -2.80 -18.35
CA LEU A 102 48.10 -3.76 -17.43
C LEU A 102 47.97 -3.20 -16.00
N PHE A 103 46.74 -3.09 -15.48
CA PHE A 103 46.49 -2.55 -14.13
C PHE A 103 46.60 -3.63 -13.04
N ILE A 104 47.43 -3.36 -12.03
CA ILE A 104 47.60 -4.16 -10.81
C ILE A 104 47.17 -3.32 -9.60
N PRO A 105 46.11 -3.71 -8.88
CA PRO A 105 45.62 -3.00 -7.70
C PRO A 105 46.72 -2.79 -6.64
N GLY A 106 46.84 -1.54 -6.17
CA GLY A 106 47.81 -1.12 -5.17
C GLY A 106 49.21 -0.80 -5.68
N GLN A 107 49.48 -1.04 -6.98
CA GLN A 107 50.82 -0.90 -7.56
C GLN A 107 50.86 -0.01 -8.79
N THR A 108 49.83 -0.06 -9.63
CA THR A 108 49.84 0.66 -10.91
C THR A 108 49.37 2.10 -10.70
N LYS A 109 50.24 3.07 -11.02
CA LYS A 109 49.91 4.49 -10.96
C LYS A 109 49.70 5.01 -12.37
N VAL A 110 48.50 5.47 -12.66
CA VAL A 110 48.13 5.99 -13.99
C VAL A 110 47.60 7.42 -13.89
N LYS A 111 47.60 8.12 -15.02
CA LYS A 111 47.16 9.51 -15.16
C LYS A 111 45.96 9.58 -16.09
N ASN A 112 45.23 10.69 -16.05
CA ASN A 112 44.10 10.88 -16.95
C ASN A 112 44.48 10.71 -18.42
N GLY A 113 43.70 9.92 -19.13
CA GLY A 113 43.92 9.56 -20.53
C GLY A 113 44.69 8.26 -20.72
N ASP A 114 45.29 7.67 -19.67
CA ASP A 114 46.00 6.40 -19.79
C ASP A 114 44.99 5.27 -20.02
N LEU A 115 45.20 4.48 -21.09
CA LEU A 115 44.42 3.28 -21.37
C LEU A 115 45.03 2.10 -20.60
N VAL A 116 44.24 1.49 -19.72
CA VAL A 116 44.65 0.37 -18.87
C VAL A 116 43.81 -0.87 -19.12
N LYS A 117 44.40 -2.06 -19.07
CA LYS A 117 43.68 -3.34 -19.14
C LYS A 117 43.54 -3.94 -17.74
N TYR A 118 42.32 -4.27 -17.31
CA TYR A 118 42.02 -4.92 -16.02
C TYR A 118 40.90 -5.93 -16.20
N GLN A 119 41.10 -7.18 -15.78
CA GLN A 119 40.10 -8.27 -15.92
C GLN A 119 39.55 -8.46 -17.35
N ASP A 120 40.45 -8.38 -18.33
CA ASP A 120 40.17 -8.50 -19.77
C ASP A 120 39.35 -7.39 -20.45
N GLU A 121 39.01 -6.34 -19.70
CA GLU A 121 38.44 -5.10 -20.23
C GLU A 121 39.46 -3.95 -20.21
N CYS A 122 39.32 -2.99 -21.12
CA CYS A 122 40.16 -1.80 -21.15
C CYS A 122 39.42 -0.57 -20.64
N PHE A 123 40.12 0.29 -19.90
CA PHE A 123 39.56 1.47 -19.27
C PHE A 123 40.49 2.66 -19.50
N ILE A 124 39.93 3.84 -19.77
CA ILE A 124 40.67 5.09 -19.80
C ILE A 124 40.56 5.74 -18.42
N ALA A 125 41.70 6.06 -17.81
CA ALA A 125 41.74 6.78 -16.54
C ALA A 125 41.18 8.20 -16.69
N LYS A 126 40.34 8.63 -15.75
CA LYS A 126 39.89 10.02 -15.56
C LYS A 126 39.94 10.42 -14.08
N ASN A 127 39.94 11.72 -13.81
CA ASN A 127 39.97 12.28 -12.45
C ASN A 127 41.16 11.87 -11.53
N ASN A 128 42.28 11.48 -12.13
CA ASN A 128 43.58 11.11 -11.56
C ASN A 128 43.47 10.01 -10.50
N PRO A 129 43.15 8.75 -10.90
CA PRO A 129 42.99 7.66 -9.96
C PRO A 129 44.28 7.43 -9.17
N GLY A 130 44.12 7.20 -7.88
CA GLY A 130 45.19 6.66 -7.05
C GLY A 130 45.48 5.20 -7.39
N VAL A 131 46.42 4.60 -6.66
CA VAL A 131 46.86 3.23 -6.93
C VAL A 131 45.87 2.15 -6.48
N TRP A 132 44.84 2.49 -5.70
CA TRP A 132 43.86 1.53 -5.14
C TRP A 132 42.47 1.63 -5.78
N GLU A 133 42.23 2.68 -6.55
CA GLU A 133 41.01 2.98 -7.26
C GLU A 133 40.93 2.06 -8.47
N THR A 134 40.35 0.87 -8.30
CA THR A 134 40.42 -0.19 -9.30
C THR A 134 39.48 0.11 -10.50
N PRO A 135 39.89 -0.17 -11.76
CA PRO A 135 39.06 0.05 -12.94
C PRO A 135 37.70 -0.66 -12.87
N ALA A 136 36.62 0.08 -13.09
CA ALA A 136 35.25 -0.42 -13.09
C ALA A 136 34.35 0.48 -13.96
N SER A 137 33.41 -0.12 -14.70
CA SER A 137 32.45 0.60 -15.54
C SER A 137 31.53 1.49 -14.70
N GLY A 138 31.24 2.71 -15.18
CA GLY A 138 30.43 3.71 -14.46
C GLY A 138 31.15 4.42 -13.31
N SER A 139 32.46 4.19 -13.12
CA SER A 139 33.24 4.81 -12.06
C SER A 139 33.56 6.29 -12.34
N TRP A 140 33.62 7.09 -11.27
CA TRP A 140 34.11 8.47 -11.35
C TRP A 140 35.54 8.55 -11.91
N PHE A 141 36.36 7.50 -11.74
CA PHE A 141 37.76 7.49 -12.14
C PHE A 141 38.07 6.75 -13.45
N TRP A 142 37.11 6.04 -14.05
CA TRP A 142 37.38 5.14 -15.19
C TRP A 142 36.25 5.15 -16.22
N ASP A 143 36.62 5.25 -17.50
CA ASP A 143 35.70 5.08 -18.63
C ASP A 143 36.02 3.77 -19.36
N LEU A 144 35.01 2.94 -19.62
CA LEU A 144 35.19 1.70 -20.38
C LEU A 144 35.56 2.02 -21.84
N SER A 145 36.56 1.33 -22.38
CA SER A 145 37.10 1.55 -23.73
C SER A 145 37.48 0.23 -24.40
N GLN A 146 37.59 0.24 -25.73
CA GLN A 146 38.00 -0.94 -26.49
C GLN A 146 39.51 -1.13 -26.39
N CYS A 147 39.95 -2.37 -26.11
CA CYS A 147 41.38 -2.69 -26.11
C CYS A 147 41.97 -2.57 -27.52
N PRO A 148 43.19 -2.00 -27.70
CA PRO A 148 43.86 -1.98 -28.99
C PRO A 148 44.08 -3.42 -29.46
N THR A 149 43.83 -3.69 -30.74
CA THR A 149 44.05 -5.00 -31.34
C THR A 149 45.42 -4.99 -32.03
N ASP A 150 46.35 -5.78 -31.50
CA ASP A 150 47.71 -5.87 -32.05
C ASP A 150 47.71 -6.59 -33.41
N THR A 151 48.25 -5.91 -34.42
CA THR A 151 48.78 -6.44 -35.70
C THR A 151 50.10 -5.68 -35.90
N ASP A 152 51.30 -6.24 -36.11
CA ASP A 152 51.75 -7.45 -36.78
C ASP A 152 53.12 -7.91 -36.24
N GLU A 153 53.34 -9.22 -36.07
CA GLU A 153 54.54 -9.98 -36.47
C GLU A 153 54.37 -11.47 -36.09
N PRO A 154 55.04 -12.42 -36.75
CA PRO A 154 55.00 -12.83 -38.16
C PRO A 154 53.94 -13.95 -38.42
N GLU A 155 53.62 -14.24 -39.68
CA GLU A 155 52.77 -15.38 -40.08
C GLU A 155 53.29 -16.71 -39.51
N GLU A 156 52.76 -17.12 -38.36
CA GLU A 156 52.56 -18.53 -38.06
C GLU A 156 51.20 -18.94 -38.66
N PRO A 157 51.15 -20.07 -39.39
CA PRO A 157 49.93 -20.47 -40.08
C PRO A 157 48.82 -20.63 -39.05
N GLN A 158 47.78 -19.78 -39.10
CA GLN A 158 46.59 -19.93 -38.26
C GLN A 158 46.11 -21.38 -38.38
N GLU A 159 46.22 -22.13 -37.28
CA GLU A 159 45.64 -23.46 -37.21
C GLU A 159 44.16 -23.34 -37.53
N THR A 160 43.68 -24.22 -38.41
CA THR A 160 42.24 -24.30 -38.66
C THR A 160 41.52 -24.64 -37.36
N THR A 161 40.53 -23.84 -36.97
CA THR A 161 39.56 -24.18 -35.93
C THR A 161 38.23 -24.59 -36.57
N LEU A 162 37.46 -25.43 -35.87
CA LEU A 162 36.20 -25.98 -36.34
C LEU A 162 35.27 -26.19 -35.16
N ASP A 163 34.17 -25.43 -35.12
CA ASP A 163 33.15 -25.51 -34.06
C ASP A 163 31.80 -25.92 -34.65
N LEU A 164 31.15 -26.95 -34.08
CA LEU A 164 29.78 -27.31 -34.41
C LEU A 164 28.84 -26.51 -33.49
N LEU A 165 28.17 -25.50 -34.06
CA LEU A 165 27.31 -24.57 -33.34
C LEU A 165 25.89 -25.11 -33.14
N ALA A 166 25.41 -25.93 -34.07
CA ALA A 166 24.14 -26.66 -33.95
C ALA A 166 24.18 -27.95 -34.80
N PRO A 167 23.51 -29.04 -34.40
CA PRO A 167 22.74 -29.24 -33.16
C PRO A 167 23.63 -29.34 -31.90
N THR A 168 23.06 -29.27 -30.70
CA THR A 168 23.82 -29.39 -29.44
C THR A 168 23.85 -30.82 -28.89
N GLN A 169 24.77 -31.11 -27.97
CA GLN A 169 24.92 -32.45 -27.38
C GLN A 169 23.63 -32.91 -26.66
N ASN A 170 23.18 -34.13 -27.00
CA ASN A 170 21.96 -34.80 -26.54
C ASN A 170 20.64 -34.11 -26.92
N GLN A 171 20.65 -33.18 -27.88
CA GLN A 171 19.42 -32.57 -28.40
C GLN A 171 18.47 -33.65 -28.95
N VAL A 172 17.19 -33.55 -28.60
CA VAL A 172 16.14 -34.46 -29.08
C VAL A 172 15.50 -33.86 -30.34
N ILE A 173 15.44 -34.63 -31.42
CA ILE A 173 14.96 -34.22 -32.74
C ILE A 173 13.85 -35.17 -33.20
N GLU A 174 12.77 -34.62 -33.75
CA GLU A 174 11.67 -35.43 -34.26
C GLU A 174 12.02 -36.11 -35.60
N LEU A 175 11.72 -37.40 -35.74
CA LEU A 175 11.91 -38.14 -36.99
C LEU A 175 11.16 -37.47 -38.15
N GLY A 176 11.88 -37.15 -39.22
CA GLY A 176 11.33 -36.48 -40.41
C GLY A 176 11.30 -34.96 -40.34
N SER A 177 11.70 -34.34 -39.22
CA SER A 177 11.96 -32.89 -39.16
C SER A 177 13.28 -32.54 -39.84
N SER A 178 13.34 -31.38 -40.50
CA SER A 178 14.58 -30.86 -41.08
C SER A 178 15.31 -30.03 -40.03
N ILE A 179 16.53 -30.42 -39.67
CA ILE A 179 17.39 -29.69 -38.73
C ILE A 179 18.54 -29.00 -39.44
N GLU A 180 18.98 -27.86 -38.94
CA GLU A 180 20.19 -27.20 -39.42
C GLU A 180 21.42 -27.72 -38.67
N ILE A 181 22.44 -28.12 -39.43
CA ILE A 181 23.79 -28.34 -38.95
C ILE A 181 24.58 -27.09 -39.27
N HIS A 182 24.97 -26.34 -38.24
CA HIS A 182 25.68 -25.07 -38.37
C HIS A 182 27.09 -25.22 -37.81
N ALA A 183 28.08 -24.83 -38.61
CA ALA A 183 29.49 -24.92 -38.29
C ALA A 183 30.18 -23.57 -38.49
N ARG A 184 31.17 -23.28 -37.64
CA ARG A 184 32.13 -22.20 -37.86
C ARG A 184 33.51 -22.78 -38.14
N VAL A 185 34.15 -22.30 -39.21
CA VAL A 185 35.52 -22.67 -39.60
C VAL A 185 36.32 -21.41 -39.80
N THR A 186 37.45 -21.29 -39.11
CA THR A 186 38.41 -20.20 -39.33
C THR A 186 39.83 -20.76 -39.50
N GLY A 187 40.72 -20.00 -40.13
CA GLY A 187 42.11 -20.40 -40.44
C GLY A 187 42.32 -20.88 -41.89
N ALA A 188 43.46 -20.50 -42.48
CA ALA A 188 43.69 -20.54 -43.94
C ALA A 188 43.98 -21.93 -44.54
N ASN A 189 44.17 -22.96 -43.72
CA ASN A 189 44.59 -24.30 -44.19
C ASN A 189 43.43 -25.18 -44.65
N ALA A 190 42.20 -24.92 -44.21
CA ALA A 190 41.03 -25.69 -44.60
C ALA A 190 40.44 -25.19 -45.92
N THR A 191 40.38 -26.07 -46.91
CA THR A 191 39.79 -25.76 -48.22
C THR A 191 38.35 -26.25 -48.36
N LYS A 192 37.89 -27.13 -47.46
CA LYS A 192 36.51 -27.61 -47.45
C LYS A 192 36.04 -28.10 -46.08
N VAL A 193 34.75 -27.97 -45.82
CA VAL A 193 34.04 -28.56 -44.68
C VAL A 193 33.03 -29.59 -45.17
N VAL A 194 32.96 -30.73 -44.48
CA VAL A 194 32.08 -31.84 -44.84
C VAL A 194 31.21 -32.20 -43.63
N PHE A 195 29.90 -32.27 -43.86
CA PHE A 195 28.88 -32.59 -42.88
C PHE A 195 28.56 -34.09 -42.94
N PHE A 196 28.46 -34.72 -41.77
CA PHE A 196 28.17 -36.15 -41.62
C PHE A 196 27.05 -36.38 -40.62
N ALA A 197 26.23 -37.40 -40.88
CA ALA A 197 25.39 -38.03 -39.86
C ALA A 197 25.64 -39.55 -39.86
N ASN A 198 25.88 -40.13 -38.69
CA ASN A 198 26.14 -41.57 -38.52
C ASN A 198 27.23 -42.11 -39.46
N ASN A 199 28.31 -41.35 -39.62
CA ASN A 199 29.43 -41.62 -40.56
C ASN A 199 29.07 -41.61 -42.06
N GLN A 200 27.85 -41.20 -42.45
CA GLN A 200 27.50 -40.95 -43.86
C GLN A 200 27.69 -39.47 -44.20
N THR A 201 28.36 -39.18 -45.31
CA THR A 201 28.51 -37.82 -45.81
C THR A 201 27.18 -37.28 -46.28
N LEU A 202 26.76 -36.15 -45.73
CA LEU A 202 25.54 -35.44 -46.10
C LEU A 202 25.81 -34.39 -47.18
N SER A 203 26.86 -33.58 -46.98
CA SER A 203 27.21 -32.48 -47.87
C SER A 203 28.68 -32.09 -47.73
N GLU A 204 29.25 -31.56 -48.79
CA GLU A 204 30.60 -30.99 -48.86
C GLU A 204 30.48 -29.54 -49.36
N GLN A 205 31.11 -28.61 -48.64
CA GLN A 205 31.13 -27.19 -48.98
C GLN A 205 32.58 -26.69 -49.03
N LEU A 206 32.94 -26.01 -50.12
CA LEU A 206 34.26 -25.38 -50.25
C LEU A 206 34.33 -24.15 -49.36
N ILE A 207 35.49 -23.94 -48.73
CA ILE A 207 35.71 -22.78 -47.87
C ILE A 207 36.17 -21.60 -48.72
N ALA A 208 35.42 -20.50 -48.68
CA ALA A 208 35.76 -19.25 -49.34
C ALA A 208 36.53 -18.31 -48.39
N ALA A 209 37.36 -17.43 -48.93
CA ALA A 209 38.29 -16.59 -48.15
C ALA A 209 37.60 -15.61 -47.18
N ASP A 210 36.33 -15.30 -47.42
CA ASP A 210 35.49 -14.36 -46.67
C ASP A 210 34.29 -15.04 -45.97
N GLN A 211 34.24 -16.38 -45.96
CA GLN A 211 33.15 -17.14 -45.35
C GLN A 211 33.68 -17.98 -44.18
N SER A 212 33.21 -17.67 -42.96
CA SER A 212 33.57 -18.40 -41.74
C SER A 212 32.45 -19.29 -41.20
N GLU A 213 31.22 -19.17 -41.71
CA GLU A 213 30.07 -19.98 -41.27
C GLU A 213 29.47 -20.82 -42.39
N TYR A 214 29.15 -22.06 -42.08
CA TYR A 214 28.66 -23.07 -43.02
C TYR A 214 27.46 -23.78 -42.44
N ARG A 215 26.40 -23.94 -43.25
CA ARG A 215 25.11 -24.48 -42.82
C ARG A 215 24.64 -25.56 -43.77
N TYR A 216 24.06 -26.63 -43.22
CA TYR A 216 23.42 -27.68 -44.00
C TYR A 216 22.16 -28.19 -43.31
N HIS A 217 21.05 -28.26 -44.04
CA HIS A 217 19.80 -28.80 -43.52
C HIS A 217 19.74 -30.32 -43.76
N TRP A 218 19.58 -31.09 -42.68
CA TRP A 218 19.49 -32.55 -42.71
C TRP A 218 18.14 -33.01 -42.14
N THR A 219 17.49 -33.93 -42.85
CA THR A 219 16.27 -34.59 -42.37
C THR A 219 16.58 -36.05 -42.03
N PRO A 220 16.55 -36.46 -40.74
CA PRO A 220 16.80 -37.83 -40.36
C PRO A 220 15.68 -38.76 -40.84
N LYS A 221 16.05 -39.97 -41.27
CA LYS A 221 15.12 -40.97 -41.83
C LYS A 221 14.86 -42.17 -40.93
N ASP A 222 15.66 -42.36 -39.89
CA ASP A 222 15.55 -43.46 -38.93
C ASP A 222 15.62 -42.88 -37.50
N ALA A 223 14.82 -43.42 -36.57
CA ALA A 223 14.86 -43.05 -35.16
C ALA A 223 15.97 -43.79 -34.38
N GLY A 224 16.38 -43.21 -33.26
CA GLY A 224 17.46 -43.66 -32.38
C GLY A 224 18.55 -42.60 -32.18
N GLN A 225 19.62 -42.95 -31.47
CA GLN A 225 20.76 -42.05 -31.32
C GLN A 225 21.47 -41.84 -32.66
N ALA A 226 21.71 -40.58 -33.03
CA ALA A 226 22.50 -40.20 -34.19
C ALA A 226 23.71 -39.35 -33.80
N LYS A 227 24.84 -39.57 -34.49
CA LYS A 227 26.04 -38.74 -34.35
C LYS A 227 26.13 -37.77 -35.51
N VAL A 228 26.01 -36.48 -35.24
CA VAL A 228 26.24 -35.41 -36.22
C VAL A 228 27.67 -34.95 -36.07
N GLN A 229 28.41 -34.95 -37.18
CA GLN A 229 29.83 -34.65 -37.21
C GLN A 229 30.15 -33.70 -38.35
N ILE A 230 31.07 -32.76 -38.10
CA ILE A 230 31.69 -31.93 -39.13
C ILE A 230 33.19 -32.20 -39.19
N LYS A 231 33.75 -32.12 -40.39
CA LYS A 231 35.21 -32.24 -40.61
C LYS A 231 35.70 -31.18 -41.57
N ALA A 232 36.78 -30.51 -41.22
CA ALA A 232 37.49 -29.59 -42.10
C ALA A 232 38.69 -30.31 -42.72
N PHE A 233 38.92 -30.10 -44.02
CA PHE A 233 40.00 -30.74 -44.77
C PHE A 233 40.90 -29.72 -45.45
N ASP A 234 42.17 -30.06 -45.60
CA ASP A 234 43.12 -29.31 -46.43
C ASP A 234 42.97 -29.62 -47.92
N LYS A 235 43.79 -28.93 -48.74
CA LYS A 235 43.86 -29.07 -50.20
C LYS A 235 44.25 -30.48 -50.67
N ASP A 236 44.88 -31.29 -49.81
CA ASP A 236 45.33 -32.64 -50.10
C ASP A 236 44.31 -33.70 -49.59
N ASN A 237 43.11 -33.26 -49.18
CA ASN A 237 42.03 -34.07 -48.59
C ASN A 237 42.41 -34.76 -47.26
N GLN A 238 43.35 -34.21 -46.49
CA GLN A 238 43.60 -34.67 -45.12
C GLN A 238 42.68 -33.94 -44.13
N VAL A 239 42.17 -34.65 -43.13
CA VAL A 239 41.34 -34.06 -42.07
C VAL A 239 42.21 -33.22 -41.16
N LEU A 240 41.92 -31.91 -41.08
CA LEU A 240 42.62 -30.97 -40.21
C LEU A 240 42.03 -30.95 -38.80
N LYS A 241 40.70 -30.84 -38.68
CA LYS A 241 39.94 -30.89 -37.43
C LYS A 241 38.59 -31.56 -37.66
N GLN A 242 38.00 -32.05 -36.58
CA GLN A 242 36.65 -32.61 -36.57
C GLN A 242 35.94 -32.26 -35.26
N ASP A 243 34.64 -32.08 -35.30
CA ASP A 243 33.79 -31.93 -34.13
C ASP A 243 32.55 -32.81 -34.26
N VAL A 244 32.03 -33.33 -33.15
CA VAL A 244 30.94 -34.32 -33.13
C VAL A 244 30.05 -34.16 -31.93
N VAL A 245 28.74 -34.16 -32.18
CA VAL A 245 27.69 -34.22 -31.16
C VAL A 245 26.84 -35.47 -31.34
N SER A 246 26.36 -36.03 -30.25
CA SER A 246 25.35 -37.10 -30.29
C SER A 246 23.98 -36.50 -30.00
N ILE A 247 22.99 -36.74 -30.86
CA ILE A 247 21.60 -36.31 -30.72
C ILE A 247 20.69 -37.54 -30.63
N VAL A 248 19.45 -37.36 -30.17
CA VAL A 248 18.44 -38.42 -30.10
C VAL A 248 17.34 -38.13 -31.10
N ILE A 249 17.05 -39.06 -32.01
CA ILE A 249 15.95 -38.95 -32.97
C ILE A 249 14.79 -39.81 -32.48
N GLU A 250 13.64 -39.21 -32.24
CA GLU A 250 12.47 -39.94 -31.72
C GLU A 250 11.33 -39.99 -32.75
N GLU A 251 10.68 -41.14 -32.85
CA GLU A 251 9.41 -41.27 -33.58
C GLU A 251 8.32 -40.54 -32.81
N ARG A 252 7.51 -39.72 -33.49
CA ARG A 252 6.35 -39.07 -32.88
C ARG A 252 5.43 -40.11 -32.27
N ASN A 253 5.27 -40.06 -30.94
CA ASN A 253 4.09 -40.64 -30.30
C ASN A 253 2.90 -39.77 -30.66
N ALA A 254 2.04 -40.26 -31.54
CA ALA A 254 0.72 -39.66 -31.77
C ALA A 254 -0.11 -39.85 -30.48
N GLY A 255 -0.05 -38.87 -29.57
CA GLY A 255 -0.83 -38.93 -28.34
C GLY A 255 -0.50 -37.93 -27.22
N GLU A 256 0.14 -36.78 -27.50
CA GLU A 256 0.12 -35.66 -26.54
C GLU A 256 -0.98 -34.69 -26.94
N ASP A 257 -2.00 -34.59 -26.10
CA ASP A 257 -3.07 -33.60 -26.24
C ASP A 257 -2.46 -32.21 -25.97
N PHE A 258 -2.28 -31.39 -27.00
CA PHE A 258 -2.04 -29.96 -26.84
C PHE A 258 -3.28 -29.33 -26.19
N VAL A 259 -3.10 -28.72 -25.02
CA VAL A 259 -4.18 -28.13 -24.25
C VAL A 259 -4.10 -26.63 -24.40
N ALA A 260 -5.17 -26.02 -24.89
CA ALA A 260 -5.24 -24.56 -25.02
C ALA A 260 -4.92 -23.86 -23.68
N PRO A 261 -4.34 -22.64 -23.73
CA PRO A 261 -3.99 -21.90 -22.53
C PRO A 261 -5.24 -21.55 -21.74
N GLN A 262 -5.09 -21.13 -20.49
CA GLN A 262 -6.16 -20.60 -19.65
C GLN A 262 -5.89 -19.13 -19.38
N VAL A 263 -6.92 -18.29 -19.48
CA VAL A 263 -6.86 -16.87 -19.13
C VAL A 263 -8.04 -16.50 -18.24
N SER A 264 -7.80 -15.66 -17.24
CA SER A 264 -8.83 -15.12 -16.35
C SER A 264 -8.49 -13.70 -15.88
N PHE A 265 -9.52 -12.91 -15.61
CA PHE A 265 -9.37 -11.59 -15.00
C PHE A 265 -9.17 -11.73 -13.48
N VAL A 266 -8.12 -11.08 -12.96
CA VAL A 266 -7.88 -10.86 -11.53
C VAL A 266 -8.56 -9.55 -11.12
N THR A 267 -8.29 -8.47 -11.86
CA THR A 267 -8.97 -7.17 -11.74
C THR A 267 -9.23 -6.57 -13.13
N PRO A 268 -10.31 -5.80 -13.32
CA PRO A 268 -11.49 -5.70 -12.48
C PRO A 268 -12.30 -7.02 -12.48
N THR A 269 -13.22 -7.21 -11.54
CA THR A 269 -14.11 -8.39 -11.51
C THR A 269 -15.35 -8.21 -12.39
N ASN A 270 -15.99 -9.30 -12.82
CA ASN A 270 -17.24 -9.22 -13.57
C ASN A 270 -18.34 -8.47 -12.80
N GLY A 271 -18.91 -7.44 -13.43
CA GLY A 271 -19.90 -6.54 -12.84
C GLY A 271 -19.31 -5.38 -12.05
N ALA A 272 -17.99 -5.17 -12.08
CA ALA A 272 -17.35 -4.03 -11.41
C ALA A 272 -17.98 -2.71 -11.88
N ARG A 273 -18.17 -1.80 -10.92
CA ARG A 273 -18.57 -0.42 -11.16
C ARG A 273 -17.33 0.45 -11.06
N ILE A 274 -17.10 1.25 -12.09
CA ILE A 274 -15.90 2.06 -12.28
C ILE A 274 -16.38 3.49 -12.49
N ASP A 275 -15.72 4.44 -11.85
CA ASP A 275 -16.06 5.84 -11.99
C ASP A 275 -15.40 6.44 -13.24
N LYS A 276 -16.13 7.29 -13.96
CA LYS A 276 -15.60 7.92 -15.17
C LYS A 276 -14.37 8.78 -14.85
N GLY A 277 -13.27 8.51 -15.54
CA GLY A 277 -11.98 9.17 -15.32
C GLY A 277 -11.05 8.41 -14.36
N GLU A 278 -11.55 7.36 -13.70
CA GLU A 278 -10.74 6.44 -12.90
C GLU A 278 -9.74 5.70 -13.78
N LEU A 279 -8.52 5.54 -13.26
CA LEU A 279 -7.45 4.75 -13.87
C LEU A 279 -7.53 3.31 -13.36
N VAL A 280 -8.15 2.44 -14.15
CA VAL A 280 -8.42 1.04 -13.78
C VAL A 280 -7.19 0.20 -14.09
N THR A 281 -6.66 -0.50 -13.09
CA THR A 281 -5.61 -1.50 -13.32
C THR A 281 -6.24 -2.84 -13.67
N ILE A 282 -6.07 -3.27 -14.92
CA ILE A 282 -6.47 -4.58 -15.42
C ILE A 282 -5.33 -5.55 -15.17
N THR A 283 -5.61 -6.61 -14.41
CA THR A 283 -4.66 -7.67 -14.09
C THR A 283 -5.24 -8.99 -14.56
N LEU A 284 -4.45 -9.77 -15.29
CA LEU A 284 -4.81 -11.07 -15.82
C LEU A 284 -3.91 -12.16 -15.26
N ASN A 285 -4.48 -13.35 -15.13
CA ASN A 285 -3.71 -14.57 -14.99
C ASN A 285 -3.86 -15.37 -16.29
N ALA A 286 -2.75 -15.63 -16.98
CA ALA A 286 -2.72 -16.51 -18.15
C ALA A 286 -1.66 -17.58 -17.96
N THR A 287 -2.03 -18.84 -18.19
CA THR A 287 -1.13 -19.99 -18.03
C THR A 287 -1.37 -20.99 -19.14
N ASP A 288 -0.32 -21.67 -19.58
CA ASP A 288 -0.45 -22.81 -20.47
C ASP A 288 0.02 -24.09 -19.77
N LYS A 289 -0.72 -25.20 -19.95
CA LYS A 289 -0.39 -26.48 -19.31
C LYS A 289 0.92 -27.07 -19.84
N ASN A 290 1.24 -26.76 -21.09
CA ASN A 290 2.41 -27.20 -21.83
C ASN A 290 3.59 -26.21 -21.69
N ASP A 291 3.44 -25.12 -20.91
CA ASP A 291 4.44 -24.07 -20.64
C ASP A 291 4.96 -23.36 -21.90
N ASP A 292 4.08 -23.21 -22.90
CA ASP A 292 4.39 -22.57 -24.19
C ASP A 292 3.38 -21.47 -24.57
N LEU A 293 2.88 -20.76 -23.55
CA LEU A 293 2.08 -19.55 -23.73
C LEU A 293 2.85 -18.56 -24.63
N HIS A 294 2.22 -18.12 -25.70
CA HIS A 294 2.85 -17.30 -26.73
C HIS A 294 2.42 -15.83 -26.64
N GLU A 295 1.13 -15.57 -26.41
CA GLU A 295 0.57 -14.21 -26.44
C GLU A 295 -0.62 -14.07 -25.51
N VAL A 296 -0.74 -12.90 -24.87
CA VAL A 296 -1.95 -12.48 -24.14
C VAL A 296 -2.41 -11.11 -24.65
N LEU A 297 -3.64 -11.02 -25.12
CA LEU A 297 -4.25 -9.82 -25.67
C LEU A 297 -5.41 -9.36 -24.79
N VAL A 298 -5.48 -8.07 -24.48
CA VAL A 298 -6.58 -7.45 -23.73
C VAL A 298 -7.25 -6.41 -24.61
N SER A 299 -8.57 -6.41 -24.64
CA SER A 299 -9.37 -5.47 -25.42
C SER A 299 -10.58 -4.96 -24.65
N VAL A 300 -11.02 -3.75 -24.98
CA VAL A 300 -12.22 -3.08 -24.45
C VAL A 300 -13.16 -2.87 -25.62
N ASP A 301 -14.37 -3.45 -25.58
CA ASP A 301 -15.38 -3.41 -26.66
C ASP A 301 -14.82 -3.76 -28.05
N GLY A 302 -13.84 -4.68 -28.09
CA GLY A 302 -13.19 -5.15 -29.31
C GLY A 302 -12.00 -4.31 -29.79
N GLU A 303 -11.65 -3.21 -29.12
CA GLU A 303 -10.41 -2.46 -29.37
C GLU A 303 -9.28 -2.96 -28.47
N THR A 304 -8.15 -3.35 -29.06
CA THR A 304 -6.97 -3.83 -28.32
C THR A 304 -6.42 -2.71 -27.43
N LEU A 305 -6.38 -2.97 -26.12
CA LEU A 305 -5.79 -2.11 -25.12
C LEU A 305 -4.32 -2.49 -24.89
N CYS A 306 -4.03 -3.78 -24.74
CA CYS A 306 -2.71 -4.30 -24.33
C CYS A 306 -2.41 -5.62 -25.03
N GLN A 307 -1.13 -5.89 -25.29
CA GLN A 307 -0.63 -7.14 -25.85
C GLN A 307 0.67 -7.50 -25.13
N PHE A 308 0.76 -8.74 -24.65
CA PHE A 308 1.89 -9.25 -23.88
C PHE A 308 2.51 -10.46 -24.58
N ASP A 309 3.84 -10.58 -24.46
CA ASP A 309 4.59 -11.78 -24.84
C ASP A 309 4.42 -12.85 -23.75
N GLY A 310 3.77 -13.96 -24.10
CA GLY A 310 3.48 -15.07 -23.19
C GLY A 310 4.71 -15.83 -22.69
N SER A 311 5.88 -15.62 -23.33
CA SER A 311 7.15 -16.22 -22.90
C SER A 311 7.80 -15.51 -21.70
N GLN A 312 7.32 -14.32 -21.35
CA GLN A 312 7.76 -13.55 -20.19
C GLN A 312 6.96 -13.96 -18.94
N LYS A 313 7.64 -14.23 -17.82
CA LYS A 313 7.00 -14.74 -16.58
C LYS A 313 6.44 -13.65 -15.65
N GLU A 314 6.15 -12.47 -16.19
CA GLU A 314 5.62 -11.33 -15.43
C GLU A 314 4.11 -11.40 -15.27
N THR A 315 3.54 -10.73 -14.25
CA THR A 315 2.10 -10.58 -14.11
C THR A 315 1.55 -9.71 -15.24
N PHE A 316 0.66 -10.24 -16.07
CA PHE A 316 0.01 -9.51 -17.17
C PHE A 316 -0.88 -8.39 -16.62
N ASN A 317 -0.37 -7.17 -16.62
CA ASN A 317 -1.07 -6.00 -16.09
C ASN A 317 -1.05 -4.85 -17.08
N CYS A 318 -2.15 -4.10 -17.16
CA CYS A 318 -2.16 -2.83 -17.86
C CYS A 318 -3.25 -1.90 -17.36
N GLN A 319 -3.13 -0.62 -17.68
CA GLN A 319 -4.05 0.41 -17.21
C GLN A 319 -5.06 0.80 -18.28
N TRP A 320 -6.31 0.95 -17.87
CA TRP A 320 -7.40 1.45 -18.68
C TRP A 320 -8.01 2.68 -18.02
N GLN A 321 -7.98 3.82 -18.71
CA GLN A 321 -8.65 5.03 -18.23
C GLN A 321 -10.10 5.07 -18.73
N ALA A 322 -11.05 4.96 -17.80
CA ALA A 322 -12.48 4.83 -18.10
C ALA A 322 -13.12 6.19 -18.46
N ASN A 323 -12.82 6.73 -19.63
CA ASN A 323 -13.19 8.11 -20.00
C ASN A 323 -14.64 8.31 -20.48
N GLN A 324 -15.39 7.23 -20.68
CA GLN A 324 -16.77 7.27 -21.17
C GLN A 324 -17.66 6.43 -20.27
N ALA A 325 -18.84 6.95 -19.89
CA ALA A 325 -19.82 6.18 -19.13
C ALA A 325 -20.60 5.22 -20.04
N GLY A 326 -20.91 4.03 -19.53
CA GLY A 326 -21.55 2.96 -20.28
C GLY A 326 -21.24 1.58 -19.73
N GLN A 327 -21.79 0.55 -20.38
CA GLN A 327 -21.36 -0.83 -20.18
C GLN A 327 -20.23 -1.12 -21.16
N PHE A 328 -19.10 -1.60 -20.64
CA PHE A 328 -17.93 -1.98 -21.42
C PHE A 328 -17.68 -3.47 -21.24
N THR A 329 -17.30 -4.12 -22.33
CA THR A 329 -16.89 -5.51 -22.35
C THR A 329 -15.37 -5.57 -22.37
N LEU A 330 -14.78 -6.16 -21.35
CA LEU A 330 -13.34 -6.47 -21.35
C LEU A 330 -13.15 -7.91 -21.82
N ASP A 331 -12.35 -8.08 -22.86
CA ASP A 331 -12.02 -9.37 -23.48
C ASP A 331 -10.52 -9.62 -23.35
N ALA A 332 -10.15 -10.76 -22.79
CA ALA A 332 -8.78 -11.25 -22.73
C ALA A 332 -8.64 -12.52 -23.56
N VAL A 333 -7.62 -12.62 -24.41
CA VAL A 333 -7.33 -13.76 -25.27
C VAL A 333 -5.92 -14.24 -24.99
N ALA A 334 -5.74 -15.50 -24.62
CA ALA A 334 -4.43 -16.14 -24.51
C ALA A 334 -4.23 -17.11 -25.68
N VAL A 335 -3.03 -17.15 -26.25
CA VAL A 335 -2.65 -18.00 -27.39
C VAL A 335 -1.36 -18.74 -27.06
N ASP A 336 -1.30 -20.04 -27.33
CA ASP A 336 -0.08 -20.86 -27.18
C ASP A 336 0.75 -20.93 -28.48
N ALA A 337 1.92 -21.57 -28.42
CA ALA A 337 2.81 -21.73 -29.58
C ALA A 337 2.21 -22.58 -30.72
N GLN A 338 1.11 -23.32 -30.48
CA GLN A 338 0.36 -24.06 -31.50
C GLN A 338 -0.86 -23.29 -32.04
N ASN A 339 -1.06 -22.04 -31.64
CA ASN A 339 -2.23 -21.21 -31.94
C ASN A 339 -3.55 -21.75 -31.37
N LEU A 340 -3.52 -22.58 -30.33
CA LEU A 340 -4.72 -22.82 -29.53
C LEU A 340 -4.95 -21.59 -28.65
N ARG A 341 -6.21 -21.29 -28.39
CA ARG A 341 -6.60 -20.07 -27.67
C ARG A 341 -7.69 -20.31 -26.65
N SER A 342 -7.67 -19.51 -25.60
CA SER A 342 -8.79 -19.31 -24.69
C SER A 342 -9.14 -17.84 -24.59
N GLU A 343 -10.39 -17.58 -24.17
CA GLU A 343 -10.94 -16.24 -24.03
C GLU A 343 -11.59 -16.10 -22.66
N ALA A 344 -11.37 -14.98 -21.99
CA ALA A 344 -12.12 -14.56 -20.81
C ALA A 344 -12.84 -13.25 -21.14
N ARG A 345 -14.07 -13.12 -20.65
CA ARG A 345 -14.89 -11.92 -20.84
C ARG A 345 -15.52 -11.50 -19.53
N ILE A 346 -15.41 -10.23 -19.20
CA ILE A 346 -16.15 -9.60 -18.10
C ILE A 346 -16.89 -8.37 -18.60
N SER A 347 -18.02 -8.05 -17.97
CA SER A 347 -18.76 -6.81 -18.20
C SER A 347 -18.48 -5.86 -17.05
N VAL A 348 -18.09 -4.62 -17.34
CA VAL A 348 -17.92 -3.58 -16.33
C VAL A 348 -18.83 -2.40 -16.63
N SER A 349 -19.31 -1.74 -15.59
CA SER A 349 -20.16 -0.55 -15.70
C SER A 349 -19.33 0.67 -15.38
N VAL A 350 -19.01 1.48 -16.38
CA VAL A 350 -18.48 2.82 -16.12
C VAL A 350 -19.67 3.73 -15.87
N GLN A 351 -19.79 4.21 -14.64
CA GLN A 351 -20.80 5.20 -14.30
C GLN A 351 -20.21 6.59 -14.51
N GLU A 352 -21.03 7.53 -15.01
CA GLU A 352 -20.64 8.94 -14.90
C GLU A 352 -20.31 9.18 -13.42
N VAL A 353 -19.21 9.89 -13.15
CA VAL A 353 -19.07 10.52 -11.86
C VAL A 353 -20.24 11.49 -11.80
N VAL A 354 -21.30 11.07 -11.12
CA VAL A 354 -22.33 12.00 -10.70
C VAL A 354 -21.67 12.73 -9.54
N GLU A 355 -20.82 13.70 -9.87
CA GLU A 355 -20.72 14.84 -8.99
C GLU A 355 -22.17 15.29 -8.84
N PRO A 356 -22.73 15.30 -7.61
CA PRO A 356 -24.02 15.90 -7.40
C PRO A 356 -23.95 17.28 -8.06
N PRO A 357 -24.98 17.69 -8.82
CA PRO A 357 -24.97 19.01 -9.44
C PRO A 357 -24.55 20.01 -8.37
N VAL A 358 -23.47 20.76 -8.63
CA VAL A 358 -22.98 21.82 -7.74
C VAL A 358 -23.97 22.99 -7.78
N THR A 359 -25.17 22.76 -7.31
CA THR A 359 -25.76 23.65 -6.31
C THR A 359 -24.83 23.55 -5.10
N ALA A 360 -24.38 24.69 -4.57
CA ALA A 360 -23.43 24.71 -3.47
C ALA A 360 -23.79 23.65 -2.41
N PRO A 361 -22.84 22.84 -1.91
CA PRO A 361 -23.08 21.73 -0.97
C PRO A 361 -23.77 22.12 0.34
N ASP A 362 -24.10 23.39 0.55
CA ASP A 362 -24.88 23.86 1.69
C ASP A 362 -26.33 24.21 1.32
N SER A 363 -26.71 24.16 0.04
CA SER A 363 -27.97 24.72 -0.48
C SER A 363 -29.14 23.73 -0.63
N LEU A 364 -28.91 22.42 -0.59
CA LEU A 364 -30.01 21.43 -0.70
C LEU A 364 -30.97 21.49 0.50
N CYS A 365 -30.46 21.95 1.62
CA CYS A 365 -31.21 22.15 2.85
C CYS A 365 -31.66 23.60 3.06
N ASP A 366 -31.44 24.49 2.09
CA ASP A 366 -31.86 25.88 2.19
C ASP A 366 -33.36 25.98 2.41
N GLY A 367 -33.75 26.69 3.47
CA GLY A 367 -35.15 26.91 3.84
C GLY A 367 -35.74 25.87 4.79
N PHE A 368 -34.99 24.83 5.17
CA PHE A 368 -35.35 23.98 6.30
C PHE A 368 -34.92 24.60 7.64
N ASN A 369 -35.62 24.22 8.70
CA ASN A 369 -35.32 24.65 10.06
C ASN A 369 -34.03 23.98 10.58
N LEU A 370 -33.05 24.75 11.04
CA LEU A 370 -31.84 24.21 11.68
C LEU A 370 -32.13 23.92 13.16
N TYR A 371 -31.87 22.70 13.64
CA TYR A 371 -32.00 22.40 15.06
C TYR A 371 -31.04 23.28 15.91
N PRO A 372 -31.50 23.87 17.04
CA PRO A 372 -32.75 23.62 17.77
C PRO A 372 -33.93 24.56 17.42
N ASP A 373 -33.89 25.26 16.29
CA ASP A 373 -34.96 26.18 15.88
C ASP A 373 -36.16 25.41 15.31
N TRP A 374 -37.03 24.94 16.20
CA TRP A 374 -38.16 24.08 15.89
C TRP A 374 -39.20 24.70 14.92
N PRO A 375 -39.71 23.94 13.93
CA PRO A 375 -40.77 24.36 13.01
C PRO A 375 -42.07 24.80 13.69
N ARG A 376 -42.38 24.23 14.87
CA ARG A 376 -43.58 24.53 15.67
C ARG A 376 -43.24 25.14 17.03
N GLY A 377 -42.18 25.96 17.08
CA GLY A 377 -41.76 26.70 18.27
C GLY A 377 -40.94 25.88 19.26
N ASN A 378 -41.42 24.68 19.67
CA ASN A 378 -40.66 23.78 20.55
C ASN A 378 -40.75 22.30 20.17
N HIS A 379 -41.29 21.98 19.00
CA HIS A 379 -41.48 20.61 18.52
C HIS A 379 -41.57 20.57 16.99
N ALA A 380 -41.54 19.36 16.43
CA ALA A 380 -41.89 19.06 15.05
C ALA A 380 -43.12 18.14 15.03
N THR A 381 -43.87 18.15 13.93
CA THR A 381 -45.02 17.26 13.67
C THR A 381 -44.83 16.51 12.36
N GLY A 382 -45.64 15.48 12.13
CA GLY A 382 -45.51 14.62 10.95
C GLY A 382 -45.40 15.41 9.63
N GLY A 383 -44.28 15.25 8.93
CA GLY A 383 -43.95 15.93 7.68
C GLY A 383 -43.09 17.20 7.83
N ASP A 384 -42.90 17.74 9.04
CA ASP A 384 -41.99 18.87 9.25
C ASP A 384 -40.53 18.39 9.06
N ILE A 385 -39.70 19.20 8.40
CA ILE A 385 -38.29 18.88 8.11
C ILE A 385 -37.37 19.76 8.95
N MET A 386 -36.35 19.14 9.53
CA MET A 386 -35.30 19.82 10.29
C MET A 386 -33.92 19.34 9.88
N VAL A 387 -32.96 20.26 9.85
CA VAL A 387 -31.56 19.97 9.60
C VAL A 387 -30.83 19.83 10.93
N PHE A 388 -30.07 18.76 11.07
CA PHE A 388 -29.15 18.52 12.17
C PHE A 388 -27.90 17.85 11.63
N GLU A 389 -26.72 18.39 11.98
CA GLU A 389 -25.41 17.85 11.57
C GLU A 389 -25.24 17.60 10.05
N ASN A 390 -25.66 18.55 9.21
CA ASN A 390 -25.64 18.46 7.73
C ASN A 390 -26.59 17.42 7.13
N ILE A 391 -27.56 16.95 7.92
CA ILE A 391 -28.56 15.99 7.50
C ILE A 391 -29.95 16.57 7.72
N ALA A 392 -30.80 16.57 6.69
CA ALA A 392 -32.21 16.86 6.83
C ALA A 392 -32.96 15.59 7.26
N TYR A 393 -33.78 15.72 8.29
CA TYR A 393 -34.68 14.70 8.81
C TYR A 393 -36.12 15.17 8.70
N VAL A 394 -37.02 14.27 8.33
CA VAL A 394 -38.46 14.49 8.36
C VAL A 394 -39.07 13.83 9.59
N ALA A 395 -39.86 14.57 10.36
CA ALA A 395 -40.58 14.02 11.49
C ALA A 395 -41.69 13.08 10.99
N SER A 396 -41.76 11.87 11.54
CA SER A 396 -42.81 10.88 11.26
C SER A 396 -44.13 11.24 11.94
N TYR A 397 -44.06 11.83 13.13
CA TYR A 397 -45.19 12.25 13.96
C TYR A 397 -44.75 13.38 14.89
N TRP A 398 -45.56 13.74 15.90
CA TRP A 398 -45.18 14.74 16.89
C TRP A 398 -43.91 14.31 17.63
N THR A 399 -42.90 15.17 17.69
CA THR A 399 -41.65 14.90 18.40
C THR A 399 -40.96 16.15 18.93
N GLN A 400 -40.21 15.97 20.01
CA GLN A 400 -39.31 16.95 20.62
C GLN A 400 -37.89 16.38 20.78
N SER A 401 -37.62 15.18 20.25
CA SER A 401 -36.29 14.58 20.29
C SER A 401 -35.37 15.19 19.23
N VAL A 402 -34.07 15.17 19.46
CA VAL A 402 -33.06 15.69 18.50
C VAL A 402 -33.28 15.02 17.13
N PRO A 403 -33.26 15.75 16.00
CA PRO A 403 -33.45 15.13 14.69
C PRO A 403 -32.48 13.96 14.44
N GLY A 404 -33.02 12.81 14.03
CA GLY A 404 -32.26 11.58 13.82
C GLY A 404 -31.93 10.78 15.10
N SER A 405 -32.37 11.22 16.28
CA SER A 405 -32.02 10.51 17.54
C SER A 405 -32.90 9.29 17.86
N ASP A 406 -34.04 9.14 17.22
CA ASP A 406 -34.99 8.05 17.45
C ASP A 406 -35.92 7.81 16.24
N ASP A 407 -36.86 6.86 16.39
CA ASP A 407 -37.81 6.45 15.36
C ASP A 407 -38.85 7.52 14.98
N SER A 408 -38.91 8.64 15.70
CA SER A 408 -39.77 9.76 15.37
C SER A 408 -39.24 10.56 14.18
N TRP A 409 -37.99 10.33 13.77
CA TRP A 409 -37.35 10.95 12.61
C TRP A 409 -37.08 9.93 11.51
N LYS A 410 -37.09 10.39 10.27
CA LYS A 410 -36.62 9.64 9.11
C LYS A 410 -35.61 10.48 8.35
N HIS A 411 -34.54 9.85 7.88
CA HIS A 411 -33.59 10.51 7.00
C HIS A 411 -34.32 11.02 5.75
N HIS A 412 -34.13 12.31 5.44
CA HIS A 412 -34.67 12.93 4.23
C HIS A 412 -33.59 13.04 3.14
N LEU A 413 -32.47 13.71 3.43
CA LEU A 413 -31.31 13.85 2.56
C LEU A 413 -30.09 14.36 3.35
N ASN A 414 -28.89 14.16 2.82
CA ASN A 414 -27.69 14.88 3.26
C ASN A 414 -27.61 16.22 2.53
N CYS A 415 -27.32 17.30 3.25
CA CYS A 415 -27.37 18.66 2.71
C CYS A 415 -26.28 18.93 1.66
N ASP A 416 -25.18 18.19 1.72
CA ASP A 416 -24.05 18.20 0.77
C ASP A 416 -24.26 17.35 -0.48
N GLY A 417 -25.41 16.67 -0.60
CA GLY A 417 -25.73 15.85 -1.76
C GLY A 417 -25.11 14.46 -1.75
N THR A 418 -24.40 14.08 -0.68
CA THR A 418 -24.00 12.69 -0.46
C THR A 418 -25.22 11.77 -0.35
N GLU A 419 -25.04 10.48 -0.68
CA GLU A 419 -26.16 9.54 -0.74
C GLU A 419 -26.85 9.39 0.63
N ALA A 420 -28.19 9.31 0.63
CA ALA A 420 -28.94 9.06 1.86
C ALA A 420 -28.49 7.74 2.52
N GLY A 421 -28.40 7.72 3.86
CA GLY A 421 -27.84 6.61 4.63
C GLY A 421 -26.32 6.56 4.72
N THR A 422 -25.59 7.45 4.02
CA THR A 422 -24.11 7.53 4.10
C THR A 422 -23.64 8.71 4.94
N ALA A 423 -22.36 8.72 5.29
CA ALA A 423 -21.73 9.81 6.04
C ALA A 423 -21.75 11.13 5.22
N PRO A 424 -22.17 12.26 5.81
CA PRO A 424 -21.96 13.57 5.20
C PRO A 424 -20.48 13.86 4.98
N LEU A 425 -20.18 14.75 4.02
CA LEU A 425 -18.82 15.19 3.67
C LEU A 425 -18.06 15.73 4.90
N ILE A 426 -18.77 16.46 5.77
CA ILE A 426 -18.22 17.06 6.98
C ILE A 426 -18.71 16.28 8.19
N SER A 427 -18.12 15.10 8.38
CA SER A 427 -18.40 14.16 9.46
C SER A 427 -17.13 13.73 10.17
N LEU A 428 -17.27 13.16 11.38
CA LEU A 428 -16.14 12.67 12.16
C LEU A 428 -15.43 11.55 11.38
N PRO A 429 -14.14 11.69 11.03
CA PRO A 429 -13.45 10.65 10.29
C PRO A 429 -13.34 9.34 11.06
N ASN A 430 -13.60 8.24 10.36
CA ASN A 430 -13.43 6.88 10.87
C ASN A 430 -12.63 6.06 9.84
N ARG A 431 -11.32 6.34 9.75
CA ARG A 431 -10.46 5.78 8.72
C ARG A 431 -10.17 4.31 8.93
N ALA A 432 -10.14 3.57 7.82
CA ALA A 432 -9.64 2.20 7.75
C ALA A 432 -8.16 2.11 8.14
N ASP A 433 -7.35 3.01 7.57
CA ASP A 433 -5.90 3.09 7.76
C ASP A 433 -5.47 4.44 8.38
N PRO A 434 -4.41 4.45 9.20
CA PRO A 434 -3.85 5.68 9.76
C PRO A 434 -3.35 6.65 8.68
N VAL A 435 -3.23 7.94 9.05
CA VAL A 435 -2.57 8.92 8.18
C VAL A 435 -1.08 8.59 8.07
N SER A 436 -0.54 8.57 6.85
CA SER A 436 0.90 8.42 6.63
C SER A 436 1.68 9.54 7.29
N LEU A 437 2.70 9.18 8.07
CA LEU A 437 3.59 10.10 8.78
C LEU A 437 4.94 10.28 8.09
N ALA A 438 5.07 9.75 6.86
CA ALA A 438 6.27 9.91 6.05
C ALA A 438 6.29 11.30 5.41
N LEU A 439 7.38 12.04 5.64
CA LEU A 439 7.62 13.34 5.03
C LEU A 439 9.05 13.40 4.46
N PRO A 440 9.26 13.96 3.26
CA PRO A 440 10.60 14.14 2.69
C PRO A 440 11.55 14.86 3.66
N GLY A 441 12.75 14.32 3.86
CA GLY A 441 13.76 14.92 4.74
C GLY A 441 13.53 14.70 6.25
N TRP A 442 12.42 14.07 6.65
CA TRP A 442 12.16 13.70 8.04
C TRP A 442 12.49 12.22 8.31
N PRO A 443 12.96 11.87 9.52
CA PRO A 443 13.27 10.49 9.87
C PRO A 443 11.99 9.65 10.07
N SER A 444 12.11 8.33 9.95
CA SER A 444 11.02 7.38 10.22
C SER A 444 10.68 7.18 11.71
N LYS A 445 11.18 8.06 12.57
CA LYS A 445 11.00 8.04 14.02
C LYS A 445 10.37 9.36 14.47
N LEU A 446 9.55 9.31 15.52
CA LEU A 446 8.96 10.49 16.12
C LEU A 446 10.07 11.43 16.56
N VAL A 447 10.05 12.66 16.04
CA VAL A 447 11.02 13.67 16.42
C VAL A 447 10.49 14.44 17.62
N VAL A 448 11.28 14.50 18.69
CA VAL A 448 11.03 15.38 19.84
C VAL A 448 12.21 16.32 19.96
N MET A 449 11.96 17.63 19.97
CA MET A 449 13.00 18.64 19.90
C MET A 449 12.73 19.85 20.80
N SER A 450 13.80 20.55 21.18
CA SER A 450 13.73 21.88 21.80
C SER A 450 13.78 22.99 20.74
N ALA A 451 13.54 24.23 21.14
CA ALA A 451 13.62 25.39 20.24
C ALA A 451 15.03 25.68 19.67
N ALA A 452 16.09 25.08 20.24
CA ALA A 452 17.49 25.31 19.86
C ALA A 452 18.07 24.19 18.99
N GLN A 453 17.33 23.11 18.72
CA GLN A 453 17.84 21.99 17.96
C GLN A 453 17.81 22.33 16.45
N HIS A 454 18.99 22.58 15.88
CA HIS A 454 19.15 23.11 14.52
C HIS A 454 19.21 22.05 13.41
N ASP A 455 19.21 20.76 13.76
CA ASP A 455 19.46 19.68 12.79
C ASP A 455 18.29 19.42 11.83
N LEU A 456 17.08 19.86 12.19
CA LEU A 456 15.88 19.82 11.36
C LEU A 456 15.39 21.26 11.25
N ASN A 457 15.68 21.92 10.12
CA ASN A 457 15.43 23.35 9.92
C ASN A 457 13.93 23.66 9.82
N VAL A 458 13.24 23.70 10.97
CA VAL A 458 11.86 24.18 11.09
C VAL A 458 11.85 25.69 11.24
N VAL A 459 11.15 26.38 10.36
CA VAL A 459 11.06 27.84 10.35
C VAL A 459 9.60 28.29 10.47
N THR A 460 9.27 29.03 11.53
CA THR A 460 7.98 29.70 11.63
C THR A 460 8.00 31.01 10.85
N VAL A 461 7.05 31.18 9.93
CA VAL A 461 6.85 32.41 9.17
C VAL A 461 5.51 33.02 9.57
N ASN A 462 5.55 34.23 10.15
CA ASN A 462 4.34 34.98 10.45
C ASN A 462 3.82 35.62 9.17
N VAL A 463 2.61 35.24 8.75
CA VAL A 463 1.92 35.81 7.60
C VAL A 463 0.83 36.77 8.06
N THR A 464 0.21 37.49 7.14
CA THR A 464 -0.72 38.59 7.47
C THR A 464 -1.87 38.13 8.38
N ASP A 465 -2.09 38.84 9.49
CA ASP A 465 -3.21 38.62 10.43
C ASP A 465 -4.50 39.30 9.96
N HIS A 466 -5.66 38.88 10.49
CA HIS A 466 -6.99 39.35 10.03
C HIS A 466 -7.16 40.88 10.00
N LYS A 467 -6.56 41.63 10.94
CA LYS A 467 -6.70 43.10 10.99
C LYS A 467 -6.02 43.81 9.83
N ALA A 468 -5.01 43.17 9.24
CA ALA A 468 -4.21 43.73 8.16
C ALA A 468 -4.68 43.27 6.77
N LEU A 469 -5.62 42.31 6.69
CA LEU A 469 -6.12 41.80 5.41
C LEU A 469 -6.82 42.88 4.56
N ALA A 470 -7.46 43.87 5.19
CA ALA A 470 -8.11 44.97 4.48
C ALA A 470 -7.16 46.10 4.05
N ASP A 471 -5.89 46.07 4.49
CA ASP A 471 -4.87 47.06 4.14
C ASP A 471 -3.98 46.49 3.05
N SER A 472 -4.19 46.90 1.80
CA SER A 472 -3.43 46.38 0.64
C SER A 472 -1.93 46.69 0.72
N VAL A 473 -1.53 47.75 1.43
CA VAL A 473 -0.10 48.06 1.64
C VAL A 473 0.50 47.05 2.62
N ALA A 474 -0.19 46.78 3.73
CA ALA A 474 0.25 45.78 4.69
C ALA A 474 0.24 44.36 4.09
N LEU A 475 -0.78 44.03 3.30
CA LEU A 475 -0.90 42.76 2.60
C LEU A 475 0.23 42.56 1.58
N THR A 476 0.50 43.58 0.75
CA THR A 476 1.63 43.56 -0.20
C THR A 476 2.95 43.35 0.53
N ALA A 477 3.18 44.08 1.64
CA ALA A 477 4.39 43.92 2.44
C ALA A 477 4.52 42.51 3.05
N GLY A 478 3.40 41.90 3.45
CA GLY A 478 3.37 40.50 3.92
C GLY A 478 3.78 39.51 2.83
N PHE A 479 3.27 39.68 1.61
CA PHE A 479 3.67 38.84 0.47
C PHE A 479 5.15 39.04 0.09
N VAL A 480 5.65 40.29 0.08
CA VAL A 480 7.08 40.58 -0.13
C VAL A 480 7.94 39.84 0.90
N ALA A 481 7.58 39.93 2.19
CA ALA A 481 8.32 39.26 3.25
C ALA A 481 8.33 37.73 3.10
N LEU A 482 7.23 37.11 2.65
CA LEU A 482 7.22 35.68 2.38
C LEU A 482 8.08 35.32 1.16
N ILE A 483 8.02 36.09 0.08
CA ILE A 483 8.84 35.86 -1.12
C ILE A 483 10.33 35.91 -0.78
N GLU A 484 10.78 36.99 -0.14
CA GLU A 484 12.19 37.16 0.26
C GLU A 484 12.65 36.05 1.22
N ARG A 485 11.73 35.54 2.04
CA ARG A 485 12.01 34.44 2.96
C ARG A 485 12.07 33.09 2.24
N ALA A 486 11.17 32.85 1.29
CA ALA A 486 11.15 31.65 0.46
C ALA A 486 12.40 31.53 -0.42
N GLU A 487 12.93 32.65 -0.93
CA GLU A 487 14.19 32.68 -1.69
C GLU A 487 15.43 32.22 -0.89
N GLN A 488 15.31 32.11 0.43
CA GLN A 488 16.38 31.65 1.32
C GLN A 488 16.28 30.15 1.65
N PHE A 489 15.25 29.46 1.18
CA PHE A 489 14.98 28.07 1.52
C PHE A 489 15.25 27.13 0.35
N GLU A 490 15.77 25.95 0.66
CA GLU A 490 15.92 24.84 -0.27
C GLU A 490 15.10 23.63 0.18
N THR A 491 15.19 23.22 1.44
CA THR A 491 14.52 22.00 1.96
C THR A 491 13.96 22.18 3.37
N GLU A 492 13.85 23.42 3.85
CA GLU A 492 13.33 23.76 5.16
C GLU A 492 11.86 23.37 5.32
N THR A 493 11.45 23.14 6.58
CA THR A 493 10.05 22.90 6.94
C THR A 493 9.43 24.19 7.48
N LEU A 494 8.45 24.74 6.76
CA LEU A 494 7.85 26.04 7.04
C LEU A 494 6.54 25.90 7.82
N VAL A 495 6.41 26.62 8.93
CA VAL A 495 5.16 26.74 9.67
C VAL A 495 4.58 28.13 9.45
N LEU A 496 3.50 28.20 8.67
CA LEU A 496 2.79 29.46 8.38
C LEU A 496 1.88 29.82 9.55
N ARG A 497 2.14 30.95 10.18
CA ARG A 497 1.39 31.42 11.36
C ARG A 497 0.58 32.66 11.06
N SER A 498 -0.71 32.59 11.34
CA SER A 498 -1.66 33.71 11.28
C SER A 498 -2.82 33.46 12.23
N ASP A 499 -3.43 34.53 12.74
CA ASP A 499 -4.65 34.43 13.54
C ASP A 499 -5.94 34.23 12.73
N VAL A 500 -5.84 34.26 11.39
CA VAL A 500 -6.98 34.16 10.47
C VAL A 500 -7.71 32.81 10.59
N LEU A 501 -7.00 31.68 10.54
CA LEU A 501 -7.63 30.34 10.61
C LEU A 501 -8.37 30.12 11.93
N ASN A 502 -7.81 30.58 13.04
CA ASN A 502 -8.44 30.48 14.36
C ASN A 502 -9.65 31.43 14.50
N ARG A 503 -9.72 32.51 13.70
CA ARG A 503 -10.83 33.47 13.75
C ARG A 503 -11.97 33.09 12.85
N ILE A 504 -11.71 32.46 11.71
CA ILE A 504 -12.76 32.02 10.78
C ILE A 504 -13.70 31.00 11.44
N THR A 505 -13.17 30.14 12.31
CA THR A 505 -14.01 29.20 13.08
C THR A 505 -14.96 29.92 14.03
N ALA A 506 -14.60 31.11 14.54
CA ALA A 506 -15.44 31.92 15.41
C ALA A 506 -16.32 32.96 14.67
N ASP A 507 -15.90 33.41 13.49
CA ASP A 507 -16.58 34.42 12.66
C ASP A 507 -16.55 34.01 11.18
N LYS A 508 -17.56 33.23 10.77
CA LYS A 508 -17.70 32.76 9.40
C LYS A 508 -17.91 33.90 8.38
N ALA A 509 -18.30 35.10 8.81
CA ALA A 509 -18.45 36.25 7.91
C ALA A 509 -17.11 36.69 7.30
N LEU A 510 -15.98 36.32 7.93
CA LEU A 510 -14.65 36.53 7.38
C LEU A 510 -14.47 35.85 6.02
N LEU A 511 -15.09 34.67 5.79
CA LEU A 511 -14.98 33.96 4.50
C LEU A 511 -15.50 34.78 3.31
N SER A 512 -16.46 35.69 3.54
CA SER A 512 -17.01 36.59 2.52
C SER A 512 -16.31 37.97 2.47
N GLN A 513 -15.24 38.17 3.24
CA GLN A 513 -14.50 39.43 3.26
C GLN A 513 -13.76 39.62 1.93
N SER A 514 -13.96 40.77 1.27
CA SER A 514 -13.18 41.14 0.09
C SER A 514 -11.76 41.55 0.50
N ILE A 515 -10.77 40.95 -0.18
CA ILE A 515 -9.34 41.14 0.06
C ILE A 515 -8.67 41.35 -1.29
N ASP A 516 -7.85 42.40 -1.43
CA ASP A 516 -7.18 42.75 -2.70
C ASP A 516 -5.94 41.87 -2.94
N VAL A 517 -6.16 40.55 -3.08
CA VAL A 517 -5.12 39.52 -3.13
C VAL A 517 -4.30 39.64 -4.41
N LYS A 518 -4.99 39.67 -5.56
CA LYS A 518 -4.32 39.64 -6.87
C LYS A 518 -3.41 40.83 -7.06
N GLN A 519 -3.92 42.04 -6.83
CA GLN A 519 -3.15 43.26 -7.01
C GLN A 519 -1.98 43.34 -6.03
N SER A 520 -2.18 42.92 -4.78
CA SER A 520 -1.15 42.93 -3.75
C SER A 520 -0.03 41.92 -4.08
N LEU A 521 -0.37 40.71 -4.53
CA LEU A 521 0.61 39.70 -4.91
C LEU A 521 1.38 40.07 -6.18
N MET A 522 0.70 40.60 -7.20
CA MET A 522 1.37 41.14 -8.39
C MET A 522 2.36 42.25 -8.03
N SER A 523 1.94 43.16 -7.15
CA SER A 523 2.80 44.25 -6.68
C SER A 523 4.00 43.73 -5.91
N ALA A 524 3.82 42.69 -5.08
CA ALA A 524 4.90 42.04 -4.35
C ALA A 524 5.88 41.35 -5.31
N ALA A 525 5.39 40.59 -6.29
CA ALA A 525 6.23 39.90 -7.27
C ALA A 525 7.06 40.88 -8.12
N ILE A 526 6.49 42.03 -8.50
CA ILE A 526 7.21 43.10 -9.20
C ILE A 526 8.28 43.73 -8.31
N GLN A 527 7.97 43.97 -7.03
CA GLN A 527 8.91 44.60 -6.09
C GLN A 527 10.13 43.73 -5.80
N THR A 528 9.93 42.42 -5.65
CA THR A 528 11.03 41.47 -5.38
C THR A 528 11.73 41.02 -6.67
N GLY A 529 11.09 41.15 -7.83
CA GLY A 529 11.58 40.60 -9.08
C GLY A 529 11.38 39.07 -9.19
N SER A 530 10.55 38.49 -8.33
CA SER A 530 10.24 37.05 -8.36
C SER A 530 9.47 36.65 -9.62
N ARG A 531 9.68 35.42 -10.08
CA ARG A 531 9.04 34.87 -11.30
C ARG A 531 7.82 34.02 -10.97
N ILE A 532 6.90 34.54 -10.17
CA ILE A 532 5.60 33.90 -9.94
C ILE A 532 4.74 34.07 -11.19
N ASP A 533 4.14 32.99 -11.68
CA ASP A 533 3.30 33.00 -12.87
C ASP A 533 2.11 33.95 -12.71
N THR A 534 1.98 34.91 -13.64
CA THR A 534 0.92 35.93 -13.62
C THR A 534 -0.45 35.32 -13.86
N ASP A 535 -0.56 34.29 -14.71
CA ASP A 535 -1.84 33.62 -14.98
C ASP A 535 -2.30 32.85 -13.72
N ALA A 536 -1.35 32.29 -12.97
CA ALA A 536 -1.63 31.65 -11.69
C ALA A 536 -2.09 32.66 -10.62
N ILE A 537 -1.56 33.89 -10.62
CA ILE A 537 -2.05 34.97 -9.73
C ILE A 537 -3.46 35.39 -10.12
N GLU A 538 -3.74 35.54 -11.42
CA GLU A 538 -5.07 35.93 -11.92
C GLU A 538 -6.15 34.87 -11.66
N ALA A 539 -5.77 33.59 -11.57
CA ALA A 539 -6.67 32.49 -11.22
C ALA A 539 -7.12 32.48 -9.75
N LEU A 540 -6.46 33.23 -8.86
CA LEU A 540 -6.86 33.36 -7.47
C LEU A 540 -8.21 34.09 -7.31
N THR A 541 -8.74 34.13 -6.10
CA THR A 541 -9.92 34.94 -5.72
C THR A 541 -9.52 36.12 -4.84
N ASP A 542 -10.33 37.19 -4.82
CA ASP A 542 -10.10 38.38 -3.99
C ASP A 542 -10.87 38.28 -2.66
N ASP A 543 -10.57 37.21 -1.93
CA ASP A 543 -11.16 36.83 -0.65
C ASP A 543 -10.15 36.05 0.21
N ILE A 544 -10.60 35.50 1.35
CA ILE A 544 -9.72 34.73 2.25
C ILE A 544 -9.20 33.46 1.59
N LYS A 545 -9.99 32.78 0.74
CA LYS A 545 -9.54 31.60 0.03
C LYS A 545 -8.36 31.96 -0.87
N GLY A 546 -8.49 33.01 -1.67
CA GLY A 546 -7.40 33.47 -2.52
C GLY A 546 -6.20 33.98 -1.73
N TRP A 547 -6.40 34.62 -0.57
CA TRP A 547 -5.31 34.99 0.32
C TRP A 547 -4.52 33.77 0.79
N ALA A 548 -5.19 32.70 1.20
CA ALA A 548 -4.49 31.50 1.65
C ALA A 548 -3.79 30.78 0.49
N GLN A 549 -4.46 30.64 -0.66
CA GLN A 549 -3.90 30.05 -1.89
C GLN A 549 -2.73 30.87 -2.47
N ALA A 550 -2.69 32.19 -2.25
CA ALA A 550 -1.54 33.01 -2.61
C ALA A 550 -0.26 32.58 -1.89
N HIS A 551 -0.34 32.14 -0.62
CA HIS A 551 0.84 31.66 0.12
C HIS A 551 1.34 30.33 -0.44
N HIS A 552 0.42 29.42 -0.80
CA HIS A 552 0.74 28.17 -1.47
C HIS A 552 1.43 28.42 -2.82
N LEU A 553 0.91 29.36 -3.61
CA LEU A 553 1.51 29.77 -4.87
C LEU A 553 2.92 30.34 -4.68
N ILE A 554 3.14 31.21 -3.69
CA ILE A 554 4.47 31.77 -3.40
C ILE A 554 5.47 30.66 -3.08
N ILE A 555 5.12 29.76 -2.14
CA ILE A 555 6.05 28.71 -1.68
C ILE A 555 6.33 27.71 -2.79
N SER A 556 5.29 27.19 -3.46
CA SER A 556 5.47 26.24 -4.56
C SER A 556 6.23 26.82 -5.76
N SER A 557 6.14 28.13 -6.00
CA SER A 557 6.87 28.79 -7.11
C SER A 557 8.34 29.05 -6.78
N ILE A 558 8.65 29.37 -5.52
CA ILE A 558 9.98 29.87 -5.13
C ILE A 558 10.81 28.79 -4.41
N ALA A 559 10.18 28.00 -3.56
CA ALA A 559 10.80 26.94 -2.75
C ALA A 559 10.05 25.59 -2.91
N PRO A 560 9.98 25.00 -4.12
CA PRO A 560 9.17 23.82 -4.42
C PRO A 560 9.58 22.54 -3.67
N LYS A 561 10.75 22.53 -3.04
CA LYS A 561 11.26 21.41 -2.23
C LYS A 561 11.07 21.64 -0.72
N ALA A 562 10.65 22.83 -0.31
CA ALA A 562 10.34 23.11 1.08
C ALA A 562 9.00 22.50 1.44
N LEU A 563 8.93 21.84 2.60
CA LEU A 563 7.66 21.41 3.16
C LEU A 563 7.01 22.59 3.86
N PHE A 564 5.68 22.70 3.81
CA PHE A 564 5.00 23.75 4.56
C PHE A 564 3.65 23.30 5.13
N GLY A 565 3.30 23.92 6.25
CA GLY A 565 2.07 23.62 6.98
C GLY A 565 1.48 24.85 7.65
N TRP A 566 0.15 24.88 7.78
CA TRP A 566 -0.53 25.97 8.49
C TRP A 566 -0.60 25.70 9.98
N SER A 567 -0.33 26.75 10.77
CA SER A 567 -0.49 26.73 12.21
C SER A 567 -1.94 27.00 12.60
N VAL A 568 -2.49 26.14 13.45
CA VAL A 568 -3.75 26.32 14.18
C VAL A 568 -3.50 26.26 15.69
N GLU A 569 -4.39 26.82 16.49
CA GLU A 569 -4.25 26.86 17.96
C GLU A 569 -5.17 25.83 18.63
N ILE A 570 -4.62 25.09 19.59
CA ILE A 570 -5.39 24.29 20.54
C ILE A 570 -6.10 25.28 21.49
N GLY A 571 -7.36 25.57 21.18
CA GLY A 571 -8.17 26.58 21.84
C GLY A 571 -8.72 26.20 23.22
N GLU A 572 -9.63 27.04 23.74
CA GLU A 572 -10.20 26.86 25.07
C GLU A 572 -11.08 25.62 25.24
N PHE A 573 -11.58 25.04 24.13
CA PHE A 573 -12.34 23.79 24.15
C PHE A 573 -11.60 22.68 24.91
N ALA A 574 -10.26 22.64 24.84
CA ALA A 574 -9.46 21.63 25.51
C ALA A 574 -9.62 21.65 27.03
N PHE A 575 -10.04 22.77 27.63
CA PHE A 575 -10.31 22.89 29.07
C PHE A 575 -11.71 22.42 29.47
N GLU A 576 -12.61 22.22 28.52
CA GLU A 576 -13.97 21.75 28.74
C GLU A 576 -13.99 20.24 28.97
N SER A 577 -15.04 19.76 29.64
CA SER A 577 -15.30 18.33 29.78
C SER A 577 -15.96 17.80 28.51
N HIS A 578 -15.43 16.69 28.01
CA HIS A 578 -15.94 16.01 26.83
C HIS A 578 -16.25 14.57 27.17
N SER A 579 -17.43 14.09 26.77
CA SER A 579 -17.86 12.71 26.98
C SER A 579 -17.00 11.72 26.20
N GLY A 580 -16.56 12.10 25.00
CA GLY A 580 -15.79 11.30 24.07
C GLY A 580 -15.46 12.03 22.76
N ARG A 581 -15.10 11.26 21.73
CA ARG A 581 -14.59 11.77 20.45
C ARG A 581 -15.58 12.69 19.74
N GLN A 582 -16.85 12.29 19.66
CA GLN A 582 -17.90 13.10 19.01
C GLN A 582 -18.11 14.45 19.71
N SER A 583 -17.96 14.52 21.03
CA SER A 583 -18.09 15.77 21.80
C SER A 583 -16.97 16.76 21.45
N VAL A 584 -15.73 16.29 21.28
CA VAL A 584 -14.60 17.11 20.80
C VAL A 584 -14.84 17.57 19.36
N TRP A 585 -15.33 16.66 18.50
CA TRP A 585 -15.63 16.95 17.10
C TRP A 585 -16.64 18.09 16.97
N ASN A 586 -17.78 17.94 17.64
CA ASN A 586 -18.88 18.91 17.61
C ASN A 586 -18.49 20.24 18.23
N LYS A 587 -17.56 20.25 19.20
CA LYS A 587 -17.12 21.48 19.86
C LYS A 587 -16.06 22.25 19.08
N ALA A 588 -15.14 21.57 18.39
CA ALA A 588 -13.95 22.22 17.83
C ALA A 588 -13.52 21.68 16.46
N SER A 589 -13.37 20.36 16.30
CA SER A 589 -12.74 19.80 15.09
C SER A 589 -13.57 20.04 13.83
N LYS A 590 -14.91 19.98 13.94
CA LYS A 590 -15.82 20.17 12.82
C LYS A 590 -15.68 21.54 12.15
N ASP A 591 -15.69 22.62 12.92
CA ASP A 591 -15.59 23.98 12.37
C ASP A 591 -14.19 24.24 11.78
N MET A 592 -13.14 23.67 12.37
CA MET A 592 -11.80 23.74 11.78
C MET A 592 -11.73 22.95 10.47
N ALA A 593 -12.19 21.69 10.46
CA ALA A 593 -12.25 20.84 9.27
C ALA A 593 -13.00 21.52 8.12
N GLN A 594 -14.18 22.09 8.40
CA GLN A 594 -14.95 22.89 7.45
C GLN A 594 -14.13 24.06 6.90
N SER A 595 -13.46 24.82 7.77
CA SER A 595 -12.69 25.99 7.36
C SER A 595 -11.50 25.60 6.47
N LEU A 596 -10.78 24.53 6.82
CA LEU A 596 -9.67 24.02 6.02
C LEU A 596 -10.14 23.49 4.66
N HIS A 597 -11.30 22.82 4.61
CA HIS A 597 -11.93 22.34 3.38
C HIS A 597 -12.36 23.51 2.48
N THR A 598 -13.11 24.48 3.01
CA THR A 598 -13.58 25.66 2.26
C THR A 598 -12.43 26.49 1.68
N LEU A 599 -11.29 26.54 2.36
CA LEU A 599 -10.09 27.24 1.90
C LEU A 599 -9.21 26.40 0.96
N GLU A 600 -9.53 25.12 0.73
CA GLU A 600 -8.78 24.18 -0.10
C GLU A 600 -7.29 24.06 0.28
N LEU A 601 -6.97 24.15 1.58
CA LEU A 601 -5.58 24.16 2.04
C LEU A 601 -4.89 22.80 1.95
N TYR A 602 -5.69 21.73 1.95
CA TYR A 602 -5.22 20.35 1.97
C TYR A 602 -5.98 19.48 0.95
N SER A 603 -6.60 20.10 -0.06
CA SER A 603 -7.33 19.36 -1.09
C SER A 603 -6.37 18.50 -1.93
N ALA A 604 -6.73 17.24 -2.16
CA ALA A 604 -5.95 16.34 -3.01
C ALA A 604 -5.89 16.79 -4.48
N GLU A 605 -6.89 17.57 -4.93
CA GLU A 605 -6.94 18.13 -6.29
C GLU A 605 -6.04 19.37 -6.45
N ASN A 606 -5.57 19.93 -5.34
CA ASN A 606 -4.66 21.06 -5.34
C ASN A 606 -3.21 20.55 -5.31
N GLU A 607 -2.55 20.62 -6.46
CA GLU A 607 -1.13 20.27 -6.63
C GLU A 607 -0.18 21.09 -5.73
N ARG A 608 -0.67 22.17 -5.10
CA ARG A 608 0.07 23.06 -4.20
C ARG A 608 -0.46 23.01 -2.76
N SER A 609 -1.18 21.97 -2.38
CA SER A 609 -1.69 21.80 -1.02
C SER A 609 -0.55 21.74 0.01
N ALA A 610 -0.85 22.11 1.26
CA ALA A 610 0.11 22.02 2.35
C ALA A 610 0.42 20.56 2.72
N ASP A 611 1.64 20.32 3.20
CA ASP A 611 2.18 18.97 3.45
C ASP A 611 1.78 18.43 4.82
N PHE A 612 1.60 19.31 5.80
CA PHE A 612 1.25 18.96 7.18
C PHE A 612 0.46 20.09 7.84
N ILE A 613 -0.15 19.81 8.99
CA ILE A 613 -0.80 20.82 9.84
C ILE A 613 -0.05 20.99 11.15
N ALA A 614 0.22 22.23 11.55
CA ALA A 614 0.90 22.53 12.81
C ALA A 614 -0.10 22.95 13.89
N PHE A 615 0.00 22.38 15.08
CA PHE A 615 -0.82 22.73 16.24
C PHE A 615 0.04 23.39 17.30
N THR A 616 -0.41 24.53 17.79
CA THR A 616 0.24 25.30 18.85
C THR A 616 -0.61 25.31 20.11
N LYS A 617 0.01 25.50 21.27
CA LYS A 617 -0.68 25.73 22.54
C LYS A 617 -0.20 27.06 23.12
N SER A 618 -1.12 27.97 23.41
CA SER A 618 -0.75 29.28 23.98
C SER A 618 -0.21 29.15 25.41
N ASN A 619 0.92 29.78 25.69
CA ASN A 619 1.47 29.86 27.05
C ASN A 619 0.69 30.82 27.97
N ARG A 620 -0.29 31.56 27.43
CA ARG A 620 -1.14 32.49 28.19
C ARG A 620 -2.27 31.78 28.92
N THR A 621 -2.71 30.63 28.43
CA THR A 621 -3.69 29.79 29.11
C THR A 621 -2.99 28.86 30.11
N ALA A 622 -3.75 28.30 31.05
CA ALA A 622 -3.21 27.41 32.06
C ALA A 622 -2.59 26.14 31.46
N ALA A 623 -1.72 25.45 32.21
CA ALA A 623 -1.26 24.13 31.83
C ALA A 623 -2.45 23.16 31.69
N LEU A 624 -2.45 22.34 30.64
CA LEU A 624 -3.47 21.32 30.45
C LEU A 624 -3.17 20.14 31.36
N ASN A 625 -4.18 19.60 32.02
CA ASN A 625 -4.06 18.33 32.75
C ASN A 625 -4.14 17.13 31.78
N GLU A 626 -4.06 15.90 32.30
CA GLU A 626 -4.07 14.68 31.47
C GLU A 626 -5.36 14.52 30.63
N GLU A 627 -6.52 14.84 31.19
CA GLU A 627 -7.80 14.79 30.49
C GLU A 627 -7.87 15.85 29.39
N GLN A 628 -7.42 17.07 29.69
CA GLN A 628 -7.43 18.19 28.75
C GLN A 628 -6.44 17.97 27.59
N TRP A 629 -5.27 17.35 27.86
CA TRP A 629 -4.37 16.90 26.80
C TRP A 629 -4.95 15.74 25.99
N HIS A 630 -5.75 14.85 26.59
CA HIS A 630 -6.49 13.85 25.82
C HIS A 630 -7.42 14.54 24.82
N ASN A 631 -8.19 15.55 25.24
CA ASN A 631 -9.10 16.30 24.36
C ASN A 631 -8.33 17.05 23.26
N ALA A 632 -7.20 17.66 23.61
CA ALA A 632 -6.33 18.36 22.67
C ALA A 632 -5.75 17.42 21.60
N LEU A 633 -5.26 16.24 21.99
CA LEU A 633 -4.71 15.25 21.06
C LEU A 633 -5.81 14.57 20.21
N GLU A 634 -7.02 14.45 20.74
CA GLU A 634 -8.18 14.01 19.95
C GLU A 634 -8.54 15.04 18.87
N TYR A 635 -8.55 16.34 19.20
CA TYR A 635 -8.72 17.41 18.20
C TYR A 635 -7.64 17.37 17.11
N VAL A 636 -6.36 17.22 17.51
CA VAL A 636 -5.23 17.08 16.57
C VAL A 636 -5.47 15.90 15.63
N LYS A 637 -5.84 14.74 16.18
CA LYS A 637 -6.13 13.52 15.41
C LYS A 637 -7.30 13.72 14.45
N GLN A 638 -8.42 14.24 14.93
CA GLN A 638 -9.63 14.41 14.12
C GLN A 638 -9.44 15.37 12.95
N VAL A 639 -8.76 16.50 13.17
CA VAL A 639 -8.48 17.47 12.11
C VAL A 639 -7.50 16.88 11.10
N SER A 640 -6.43 16.22 11.55
CA SER A 640 -5.44 15.58 10.65
C SER A 640 -5.99 14.36 9.89
N ASP A 641 -6.85 13.56 10.52
CA ASP A 641 -7.56 12.46 9.86
C ASP A 641 -8.46 12.99 8.74
N PHE A 642 -9.17 14.10 8.99
CA PHE A 642 -10.06 14.73 8.02
C PHE A 642 -9.31 15.28 6.81
N VAL A 643 -8.22 16.02 7.02
CA VAL A 643 -7.43 16.58 5.91
C VAL A 643 -6.48 15.57 5.27
N ASN A 644 -6.37 14.36 5.83
CA ASN A 644 -5.44 13.32 5.39
C ASN A 644 -3.98 13.79 5.30
N LYS A 645 -3.50 14.52 6.32
CA LYS A 645 -2.12 15.03 6.39
C LYS A 645 -1.53 14.87 7.78
N PRO A 646 -0.23 14.57 7.90
CA PRO A 646 0.42 14.44 9.20
C PRO A 646 0.39 15.75 9.99
N ALA A 647 0.52 15.65 11.31
CA ALA A 647 0.47 16.77 12.24
C ALA A 647 1.83 17.05 12.89
N MET A 648 2.10 18.32 13.18
CA MET A 648 3.21 18.75 14.02
C MET A 648 2.66 19.43 15.27
N LEU A 649 3.16 19.08 16.45
CA LEU A 649 2.97 19.89 17.65
C LEU A 649 4.10 20.93 17.68
N SER A 650 3.80 22.18 17.32
CA SER A 650 4.78 23.25 17.17
C SER A 650 4.72 24.25 18.32
N GLN A 651 5.89 24.70 18.78
CA GLN A 651 6.03 25.70 19.86
C GLN A 651 5.21 25.39 21.12
N ILE A 652 5.26 24.14 21.57
CA ILE A 652 4.54 23.71 22.78
C ILE A 652 5.22 24.27 24.04
N PRO A 653 4.50 24.91 24.98
CA PRO A 653 5.10 25.52 26.16
C PRO A 653 5.79 24.51 27.07
N THR A 654 7.12 24.58 27.13
CA THR A 654 7.98 23.62 27.83
C THR A 654 7.60 23.52 29.30
N GLN A 655 7.42 24.66 29.97
CA GLN A 655 7.06 24.73 31.39
C GLN A 655 5.69 24.10 31.71
N GLN A 656 4.79 23.97 30.73
CA GLN A 656 3.44 23.48 30.94
C GLN A 656 3.25 22.03 30.48
N ALA A 657 4.09 21.54 29.57
CA ALA A 657 3.83 20.30 28.83
C ALA A 657 4.94 19.25 28.98
N LEU A 658 6.14 19.62 29.44
CA LEU A 658 7.28 18.71 29.54
C LEU A 658 6.95 17.46 30.37
N SER A 659 6.37 17.64 31.57
CA SER A 659 6.02 16.53 32.45
C SER A 659 4.95 15.62 31.86
N TYR A 660 4.01 16.15 31.05
CA TYR A 660 2.99 15.33 30.39
C TYR A 660 3.58 14.47 29.28
N PHE A 661 4.33 15.07 28.35
CA PHE A 661 4.85 14.34 27.19
C PHE A 661 6.03 13.43 27.54
N MET A 662 6.97 13.94 28.33
CA MET A 662 8.23 13.24 28.64
C MET A 662 8.20 12.45 29.95
N GLY A 663 7.17 12.63 30.78
CA GLY A 663 6.98 11.90 32.04
C GLY A 663 8.06 12.17 33.10
N ALA A 664 7.81 11.80 34.36
CA ALA A 664 8.90 11.71 35.33
C ALA A 664 9.77 10.48 35.03
N THR A 665 9.16 9.39 34.56
CA THR A 665 9.78 8.13 34.13
C THR A 665 9.47 7.82 32.66
N SER A 666 10.20 6.88 32.05
CA SER A 666 9.93 6.42 30.69
C SER A 666 8.55 5.77 30.52
N ALA A 667 8.04 5.09 31.55
CA ALA A 667 6.69 4.50 31.57
C ALA A 667 5.55 5.54 31.52
N GLU A 668 5.80 6.76 32.01
CA GLU A 668 4.79 7.83 32.09
C GLU A 668 4.69 8.66 30.80
N ARG A 669 5.64 8.50 29.87
CA ARG A 669 5.69 9.24 28.61
C ARG A 669 4.41 9.06 27.80
N LYS A 670 3.97 10.13 27.15
CA LYS A 670 2.79 10.12 26.25
C LYS A 670 3.17 10.18 24.77
N LEU A 671 4.44 9.96 24.43
CA LEU A 671 4.95 10.05 23.06
C LEU A 671 4.33 9.03 22.08
N ARG A 672 3.97 7.81 22.55
CA ARG A 672 3.25 6.84 21.70
C ARG A 672 1.87 7.37 21.29
N LYS A 673 1.17 7.99 22.26
CA LYS A 673 -0.13 8.63 22.02
C LYS A 673 0.00 9.83 21.09
N VAL A 674 1.09 10.59 21.18
CA VAL A 674 1.40 11.67 20.23
C VAL A 674 1.49 11.12 18.80
N ALA A 675 2.27 10.07 18.57
CA ALA A 675 2.37 9.43 17.26
C ALA A 675 1.03 8.86 16.77
N TYR A 676 0.23 8.24 17.65
CA TYR A 676 -1.12 7.77 17.34
C TYR A 676 -2.09 8.89 16.93
N SER A 677 -1.90 10.10 17.46
CA SER A 677 -2.63 11.32 17.08
C SER A 677 -2.09 11.97 15.80
N ASN A 678 -1.53 11.16 14.89
CA ASN A 678 -0.95 11.55 13.61
C ASN A 678 0.23 12.54 13.70
N VAL A 679 0.91 12.63 14.84
CA VAL A 679 1.99 13.60 15.02
C VAL A 679 3.33 13.00 14.63
N PHE A 680 4.03 13.61 13.66
CA PHE A 680 5.39 13.21 13.26
C PHE A 680 6.49 13.93 14.05
N ALA A 681 6.18 15.12 14.60
CA ALA A 681 7.14 15.92 15.37
C ALA A 681 6.50 16.72 16.53
N LEU A 682 7.19 16.75 17.68
CA LEU A 682 6.88 17.56 18.85
C LEU A 682 8.03 18.54 19.13
N GLN A 683 7.77 19.83 18.95
CA GLN A 683 8.71 20.92 19.20
C GLN A 683 8.29 21.74 20.42
N PHE A 684 9.16 21.77 21.42
CA PHE A 684 9.03 22.62 22.60
C PHE A 684 9.48 24.07 22.32
N ASP A 685 8.83 25.04 22.96
CA ASP A 685 9.05 26.48 22.72
C ASP A 685 10.35 27.05 23.29
N THR A 686 10.97 26.35 24.25
CA THR A 686 12.14 26.81 24.98
C THR A 686 13.05 25.63 25.31
N GLU A 687 14.32 25.92 25.57
CA GLU A 687 15.29 24.94 26.03
C GLU A 687 15.38 24.94 27.56
N SER A 688 15.59 23.77 28.16
CA SER A 688 15.91 23.64 29.58
C SER A 688 16.82 22.44 29.81
N ALA A 689 17.60 22.45 30.89
CA ALA A 689 18.45 21.31 31.25
C ALA A 689 17.64 20.03 31.50
N GLU A 690 16.42 20.17 32.03
CA GLU A 690 15.50 19.06 32.24
C GLU A 690 14.99 18.48 30.91
N LEU A 691 14.59 19.34 29.96
CA LEU A 691 14.19 18.91 28.62
C LEU A 691 15.33 18.19 27.92
N ASN A 692 16.54 18.75 27.92
CA ASN A 692 17.69 18.13 27.25
C ASN A 692 18.02 16.76 27.84
N ALA A 693 18.01 16.61 29.17
CA ALA A 693 18.20 15.31 29.82
C ALA A 693 17.12 14.29 29.42
N LYS A 694 15.87 14.74 29.23
CA LYS A 694 14.77 13.89 28.75
C LYS A 694 14.90 13.52 27.27
N LEU A 695 15.41 14.43 26.44
CA LEU A 695 15.72 14.16 25.03
C LEU A 695 16.87 13.13 24.91
N ASP A 696 17.92 13.27 25.72
CA ASP A 696 19.01 12.30 25.80
C ASP A 696 18.49 10.91 26.21
N GLU A 697 17.61 10.84 27.20
CA GLU A 697 16.95 9.60 27.62
C GLU A 697 16.09 9.01 26.50
N TYR A 698 15.36 9.85 25.75
CA TYR A 698 14.52 9.43 24.63
C TYR A 698 15.32 8.90 23.43
N SER A 699 16.52 9.43 23.17
CA SER A 699 17.38 9.00 22.07
C SER A 699 17.74 7.50 22.08
N ASN A 700 17.63 6.85 23.25
CA ASN A 700 17.90 5.42 23.42
C ASN A 700 16.69 4.52 23.11
N ALA A 701 15.49 5.08 22.96
CA ALA A 701 14.25 4.34 22.75
C ALA A 701 13.27 5.17 21.90
N LEU A 702 13.65 5.39 20.65
CA LEU A 702 12.88 6.17 19.67
C LEU A 702 11.59 5.43 19.27
N ILE A 703 10.53 6.19 18.99
CA ILE A 703 9.25 5.63 18.56
C ILE A 703 9.23 5.54 17.03
N PRO A 704 9.02 4.35 16.44
CA PRO A 704 8.85 4.21 15.01
C PRO A 704 7.54 4.85 14.54
N LEU A 705 7.58 5.52 13.39
CA LEU A 705 6.39 6.13 12.77
C LEU A 705 5.84 5.29 11.61
N TYR A 706 6.72 4.67 10.82
CA TYR A 706 6.41 3.84 9.65
C TYR A 706 7.60 2.90 9.34
N TYR A 707 7.31 1.82 8.63
CA TYR A 707 8.33 0.84 8.23
C TYR A 707 9.23 1.42 7.12
N VAL A 708 10.53 1.22 7.25
CA VAL A 708 11.49 1.57 6.19
C VAL A 708 11.97 0.28 5.55
N GLN A 709 11.60 0.05 4.30
CA GLN A 709 12.03 -1.13 3.57
C GLN A 709 13.55 -1.09 3.35
N GLU A 710 14.26 -2.11 3.80
CA GLU A 710 15.67 -2.30 3.48
C GLU A 710 15.80 -2.76 2.02
N ALA A 711 16.86 -2.35 1.32
CA ALA A 711 17.10 -2.61 -0.11
C ALA A 711 17.47 -4.07 -0.40
N THR A 712 16.62 -5.01 0.00
CA THR A 712 16.70 -6.43 -0.27
C THR A 712 15.56 -6.84 -1.20
N GLU A 713 15.90 -7.55 -2.27
CA GLU A 713 14.93 -8.22 -3.16
C GLU A 713 13.87 -8.98 -2.35
N GLN A 714 12.61 -8.95 -2.79
CA GLN A 714 11.51 -9.66 -2.13
C GLN A 714 11.92 -11.09 -1.78
N THR A 715 12.05 -11.37 -0.49
CA THR A 715 12.47 -12.70 -0.03
C THR A 715 11.32 -13.68 -0.29
N PRO A 716 11.54 -14.75 -1.07
CA PRO A 716 10.51 -15.74 -1.32
C PRO A 716 10.09 -16.43 -0.01
N LEU A 717 8.84 -16.90 0.04
CA LEU A 717 8.25 -17.52 1.23
C LEU A 717 9.11 -18.65 1.81
N THR A 718 9.67 -19.49 0.96
CA THR A 718 10.65 -20.52 1.36
C THR A 718 11.82 -20.55 0.40
N SER A 719 12.91 -21.22 0.78
CA SER A 719 14.03 -21.52 -0.12
C SER A 719 13.69 -22.53 -1.23
N ILE A 720 12.53 -23.20 -1.17
CA ILE A 720 12.12 -24.23 -2.13
C ILE A 720 11.22 -23.60 -3.19
N ALA A 721 11.79 -23.27 -4.36
CA ALA A 721 11.06 -22.64 -5.47
C ALA A 721 9.78 -23.42 -5.89
N ARG A 722 9.87 -24.76 -5.94
CA ARG A 722 8.72 -25.63 -6.27
C ARG A 722 7.58 -25.51 -5.26
N LEU A 723 7.89 -25.34 -3.97
CA LEU A 723 6.88 -25.12 -2.93
C LEU A 723 6.17 -23.79 -3.15
N ASN A 724 6.93 -22.71 -3.34
CA ASN A 724 6.39 -21.37 -3.53
C ASN A 724 5.46 -21.32 -4.76
N GLN A 725 5.88 -21.90 -5.89
CA GLN A 725 5.04 -22.00 -7.10
C GLN A 725 3.75 -22.80 -6.85
N GLN A 726 3.83 -23.93 -6.12
CA GLN A 726 2.64 -24.72 -5.79
C GLN A 726 1.67 -23.99 -4.85
N LEU A 727 2.19 -23.16 -3.93
CA LEU A 727 1.36 -22.36 -3.04
C LEU A 727 0.69 -21.22 -3.81
N ILE A 728 1.41 -20.52 -4.70
CA ILE A 728 0.82 -19.49 -5.58
C ILE A 728 -0.27 -20.11 -6.48
N ALA A 729 0.02 -21.24 -7.12
CA ALA A 729 -0.94 -21.93 -8.01
C ALA A 729 -2.19 -22.47 -7.28
N ALA A 730 -2.18 -22.57 -5.95
CA ALA A 730 -3.33 -23.05 -5.17
C ALA A 730 -4.43 -21.98 -5.01
N GLU A 731 -4.19 -20.73 -5.41
CA GLU A 731 -5.07 -19.60 -5.13
C GLU A 731 -6.54 -19.82 -5.50
N ASP A 732 -6.81 -20.22 -6.75
CA ASP A 732 -8.19 -20.41 -7.22
C ASP A 732 -8.92 -21.47 -6.39
N ILE A 733 -8.28 -22.62 -6.18
CA ILE A 733 -8.85 -23.73 -5.41
C ILE A 733 -9.07 -23.31 -3.95
N MET A 734 -8.11 -22.61 -3.35
CA MET A 734 -8.23 -22.15 -1.97
C MET A 734 -9.37 -21.13 -1.83
N ASN A 735 -9.43 -20.10 -2.68
CA ASN A 735 -10.46 -19.07 -2.62
C ASN A 735 -11.87 -19.60 -2.93
N ASN A 736 -11.99 -20.55 -3.88
CA ASN A 736 -13.29 -21.00 -4.38
C ASN A 736 -13.77 -22.34 -3.81
N LYS A 737 -12.96 -23.06 -3.02
CA LYS A 737 -13.37 -24.32 -2.37
C LYS A 737 -13.07 -24.39 -0.88
N ALA A 738 -11.95 -23.85 -0.42
CA ALA A 738 -11.59 -23.91 0.99
C ALA A 738 -12.12 -22.69 1.77
N PHE A 739 -11.95 -21.49 1.23
CA PHE A 739 -12.29 -20.23 1.91
C PHE A 739 -13.73 -19.82 1.62
N LEU A 740 -14.66 -20.71 1.98
CA LEU A 740 -16.09 -20.49 1.80
C LEU A 740 -16.76 -20.08 3.11
N TYR A 741 -17.79 -19.26 2.99
CA TYR A 741 -18.67 -18.91 4.10
C TYR A 741 -20.12 -19.28 3.82
N GLU A 742 -20.85 -19.53 4.90
CA GLU A 742 -22.27 -19.89 4.85
C GLU A 742 -23.13 -18.63 4.81
N THR A 743 -23.92 -18.46 3.75
CA THR A 743 -24.89 -17.38 3.64
C THR A 743 -26.12 -17.67 4.51
N PRO A 744 -26.96 -16.66 4.81
CA PRO A 744 -28.21 -16.88 5.53
C PRO A 744 -29.21 -17.81 4.81
N GLN A 745 -28.99 -18.07 3.51
CA GLN A 745 -29.76 -19.02 2.71
C GLN A 745 -29.14 -20.43 2.70
N SER A 746 -28.16 -20.68 3.58
CA SER A 746 -27.37 -21.92 3.67
C SER A 746 -26.65 -22.27 2.36
N GLN A 747 -26.22 -21.24 1.61
CA GLN A 747 -25.35 -21.41 0.46
C GLN A 747 -23.89 -21.22 0.89
N TRP A 748 -22.96 -21.92 0.25
CA TRP A 748 -21.53 -21.72 0.45
C TRP A 748 -20.96 -20.92 -0.70
N ILE A 749 -20.41 -19.74 -0.41
CA ILE A 749 -19.82 -18.85 -1.41
C ILE A 749 -18.44 -18.35 -0.94
N PRO A 750 -17.55 -17.88 -1.84
CA PRO A 750 -16.22 -17.41 -1.48
C PRO A 750 -16.24 -16.29 -0.44
N SER A 751 -15.33 -16.35 0.52
CA SER A 751 -15.16 -15.31 1.53
C SER A 751 -14.81 -13.98 0.89
N THR A 752 -15.42 -12.90 1.38
CA THR A 752 -15.05 -11.52 1.01
C THR A 752 -14.00 -10.94 1.95
N VAL A 753 -13.76 -11.57 3.10
CA VAL A 753 -12.83 -11.10 4.13
C VAL A 753 -11.49 -11.81 4.03
N TYR A 754 -11.48 -13.13 3.79
CA TYR A 754 -10.27 -13.95 3.83
C TYR A 754 -9.90 -14.42 2.42
N LYS A 755 -8.72 -13.99 1.95
CA LYS A 755 -8.17 -14.32 0.63
C LYS A 755 -6.84 -15.06 0.78
N TRP A 756 -6.55 -15.92 -0.21
CA TRP A 756 -5.32 -16.72 -0.24
C TRP A 756 -4.06 -15.88 -0.42
N ALA A 757 -4.10 -14.82 -1.24
CA ALA A 757 -2.99 -13.90 -1.42
C ALA A 757 -2.58 -13.26 -0.09
N ASP A 758 -3.53 -12.63 0.62
CA ASP A 758 -3.30 -12.05 1.95
C ASP A 758 -2.75 -13.09 2.96
N PHE A 759 -3.19 -14.35 2.86
CA PHE A 759 -2.68 -15.42 3.71
C PHE A 759 -1.20 -15.72 3.41
N LEU A 760 -0.82 -15.82 2.13
CA LEU A 760 0.56 -16.08 1.74
C LEU A 760 1.49 -14.94 2.15
N GLU A 761 1.03 -13.69 2.08
CA GLU A 761 1.77 -12.53 2.55
C GLU A 761 1.98 -12.57 4.07
N GLY A 762 0.91 -12.79 4.85
CA GLY A 762 1.01 -12.95 6.30
C GLY A 762 1.88 -14.15 6.71
N LEU A 763 1.79 -15.26 5.97
CA LEU A 763 2.63 -16.44 6.17
C LEU A 763 4.10 -16.14 5.86
N ASN A 764 4.39 -15.34 4.84
CA ASN A 764 5.73 -14.91 4.48
C ASN A 764 6.37 -14.13 5.63
N SER A 765 5.66 -13.12 6.14
CA SER A 765 6.10 -12.33 7.30
C SER A 765 6.33 -13.22 8.53
N MET A 766 5.42 -14.14 8.82
CA MET A 766 5.52 -15.01 9.99
C MET A 766 6.57 -16.13 9.85
N HIS A 767 6.90 -16.57 8.64
CA HIS A 767 7.96 -17.55 8.40
C HIS A 767 9.35 -16.88 8.39
N ASN A 768 9.52 -15.79 7.65
CA ASN A 768 10.82 -15.17 7.43
C ASN A 768 11.24 -14.24 8.57
N ILE A 769 10.29 -13.51 9.17
CA ILE A 769 10.54 -12.57 10.27
C ILE A 769 10.13 -13.20 11.61
N GLY A 770 8.85 -13.60 11.71
CA GLY A 770 8.26 -14.13 12.94
C GLY A 770 7.96 -13.06 14.00
N VAL A 771 7.49 -13.50 15.17
CA VAL A 771 7.10 -12.65 16.29
C VAL A 771 7.61 -13.24 17.61
N ALA A 772 8.19 -12.41 18.47
CA ALA A 772 8.78 -12.86 19.75
C ALA A 772 9.81 -13.99 19.59
N GLY A 773 10.60 -13.95 18.51
CA GLY A 773 11.55 -15.00 18.16
C GLY A 773 10.95 -16.30 17.61
N ASN A 774 9.62 -16.42 17.58
CA ASN A 774 8.91 -17.57 17.03
C ASN A 774 8.58 -17.34 15.56
N LYS A 775 8.92 -18.31 14.72
CA LYS A 775 8.63 -18.30 13.28
C LYS A 775 7.68 -19.43 12.94
N PHE A 776 6.83 -19.23 11.94
CA PHE A 776 5.98 -20.29 11.43
C PHE A 776 6.85 -21.35 10.75
N TRP A 777 6.88 -22.55 11.31
CA TRP A 777 7.74 -23.61 10.81
C TRP A 777 7.20 -24.24 9.53
N LEU A 778 7.99 -24.16 8.44
CA LEU A 778 7.68 -24.78 7.14
C LEU A 778 8.77 -25.75 6.66
N ILE A 779 10.02 -25.58 7.12
CA ILE A 779 11.19 -26.29 6.60
C ILE A 779 11.93 -27.00 7.74
N ASP A 780 12.16 -28.29 7.56
CA ASP A 780 13.16 -29.06 8.29
C ASP A 780 14.48 -29.05 7.52
N LYS A 781 15.53 -28.51 8.15
CA LYS A 781 16.88 -28.49 7.57
C LYS A 781 17.47 -29.88 7.33
N ASP A 782 16.96 -30.91 8.01
CA ASP A 782 17.47 -32.28 7.95
C ASP A 782 16.66 -33.17 6.98
N ALA A 783 15.60 -32.64 6.35
CA ALA A 783 14.78 -33.34 5.36
C ALA A 783 15.06 -32.86 3.92
N ASP A 784 14.77 -33.71 2.94
CA ASP A 784 14.83 -33.33 1.52
C ASP A 784 13.65 -32.42 1.11
N ASP A 785 13.77 -31.78 -0.06
CA ASP A 785 12.77 -30.84 -0.57
C ASP A 785 11.38 -31.49 -0.76
N GLU A 786 11.31 -32.76 -1.15
CA GLU A 786 10.03 -33.45 -1.34
C GLU A 786 9.28 -33.65 -0.03
N THR A 787 10.03 -33.97 1.02
CA THR A 787 9.53 -34.17 2.37
C THR A 787 9.15 -32.83 2.99
N ASN A 788 10.00 -31.81 2.84
CA ASN A 788 9.73 -30.44 3.29
C ASN A 788 8.49 -29.84 2.64
N ILE A 789 8.25 -30.08 1.36
CA ILE A 789 7.00 -29.66 0.69
C ILE A 789 5.77 -30.25 1.38
N LYS A 790 5.83 -31.53 1.79
CA LYS A 790 4.72 -32.18 2.51
C LYS A 790 4.57 -31.63 3.92
N TYR A 791 5.67 -31.45 4.66
CA TYR A 791 5.65 -30.85 6.00
C TYR A 791 5.02 -29.45 5.98
N ALA A 792 5.46 -28.58 5.06
CA ALA A 792 4.94 -27.24 4.89
C ALA A 792 3.43 -27.23 4.61
N LYS A 793 2.98 -28.05 3.64
CA LYS A 793 1.56 -28.13 3.27
C LYS A 793 0.69 -28.69 4.40
N VAL A 794 1.18 -29.66 5.17
CA VAL A 794 0.47 -30.17 6.35
C VAL A 794 0.40 -29.13 7.46
N ALA A 795 1.48 -28.39 7.72
CA ALA A 795 1.49 -27.29 8.70
C ALA A 795 0.46 -26.21 8.34
N ILE A 796 0.47 -25.78 7.07
CA ILE A 796 -0.50 -24.82 6.51
C ILE A 796 -1.94 -25.36 6.63
N ALA A 797 -2.19 -26.59 6.18
CA ALA A 797 -3.52 -27.19 6.25
C ALA A 797 -4.05 -27.30 7.68
N ALA A 798 -3.18 -27.63 8.65
CA ALA A 798 -3.57 -27.74 10.06
C ALA A 798 -4.04 -26.40 10.62
N PHE A 799 -3.33 -25.31 10.30
CA PHE A 799 -3.74 -23.95 10.66
C PHE A 799 -5.07 -23.58 9.99
N LEU A 800 -5.16 -23.74 8.67
CA LEU A 800 -6.34 -23.36 7.89
C LEU A 800 -7.58 -24.13 8.31
N ALA A 801 -7.46 -25.40 8.72
CA ALA A 801 -8.58 -26.19 9.21
C ALA A 801 -9.29 -25.53 10.40
N GLN A 802 -8.51 -24.91 11.30
CA GLN A 802 -9.02 -24.18 12.45
C GLN A 802 -9.62 -22.85 12.00
N SER A 803 -8.89 -22.08 11.18
CA SER A 803 -9.33 -20.81 10.60
C SER A 803 -10.69 -20.91 9.90
N MET A 804 -10.87 -21.96 9.09
CA MET A 804 -12.11 -22.28 8.37
C MET A 804 -13.29 -22.47 9.32
N GLN A 805 -13.06 -23.13 10.46
CA GLN A 805 -14.11 -23.40 11.44
C GLN A 805 -14.39 -22.19 12.36
N GLU A 806 -13.37 -21.42 12.75
CA GLU A 806 -13.54 -20.31 13.69
C GLU A 806 -14.10 -19.05 13.05
N THR A 807 -13.67 -18.71 11.82
CA THR A 807 -13.85 -17.34 11.28
C THR A 807 -14.31 -17.30 9.84
N ILE A 808 -13.66 -18.05 8.94
CA ILE A 808 -13.93 -17.96 7.50
C ILE A 808 -15.36 -18.37 7.19
N ARG A 809 -15.87 -19.45 7.82
CA ARG A 809 -17.26 -19.89 7.62
C ARG A 809 -18.32 -18.83 7.95
N TYR A 810 -17.99 -17.85 8.78
CA TYR A 810 -18.87 -16.75 9.19
C TYR A 810 -18.61 -15.46 8.42
N ASN A 811 -17.57 -15.42 7.58
CA ASN A 811 -17.10 -14.24 6.87
C ASN A 811 -16.90 -13.04 7.82
N ALA A 812 -16.31 -13.32 8.98
CA ALA A 812 -16.11 -12.36 10.06
C ALA A 812 -14.64 -12.34 10.51
N CYS A 813 -14.09 -11.13 10.62
CA CYS A 813 -12.81 -10.85 11.25
C CYS A 813 -12.99 -10.59 12.75
N ASP A 814 -14.10 -9.99 13.15
CA ASP A 814 -14.48 -9.70 14.52
C ASP A 814 -15.33 -10.80 15.12
N GLU A 815 -15.21 -10.96 16.43
CA GLU A 815 -15.99 -11.92 17.18
C GLU A 815 -17.48 -11.60 17.13
N ASN A 816 -18.28 -12.62 16.80
CA ASN A 816 -19.73 -12.52 16.88
C ASN A 816 -20.21 -12.60 18.34
N ASN A 817 -21.31 -11.91 18.64
CA ASN A 817 -21.97 -12.07 19.94
C ASN A 817 -22.72 -13.41 20.00
N TRP A 818 -22.16 -14.38 20.71
CA TRP A 818 -22.72 -15.70 20.98
C TRP A 818 -23.35 -15.81 22.38
N SER A 819 -23.35 -14.72 23.14
CA SER A 819 -23.74 -14.74 24.55
C SER A 819 -25.25 -14.84 24.71
N GLU A 820 -25.71 -15.89 25.38
CA GLU A 820 -27.12 -16.17 25.65
C GLU A 820 -27.31 -16.68 27.08
N VAL A 821 -28.53 -16.55 27.62
CA VAL A 821 -28.87 -17.03 28.97
C VAL A 821 -28.59 -18.52 29.12
N ARG A 822 -28.81 -19.30 28.05
CA ARG A 822 -28.50 -20.74 28.03
C ARG A 822 -27.02 -21.08 28.23
N TYR A 823 -26.14 -20.10 28.00
CA TYR A 823 -24.68 -20.20 28.20
C TYR A 823 -24.19 -19.39 29.41
N GLY A 824 -25.09 -18.89 30.26
CA GLY A 824 -24.76 -18.20 31.51
C GLY A 824 -24.64 -16.68 31.41
N ALA A 825 -25.05 -16.06 30.30
CA ALA A 825 -25.15 -14.61 30.19
C ALA A 825 -26.34 -14.05 31.00
N ALA A 826 -26.29 -12.75 31.35
CA ALA A 826 -27.35 -12.08 32.10
C ALA A 826 -28.68 -11.97 31.31
N THR A 827 -28.57 -11.90 29.98
CA THR A 827 -29.68 -11.84 29.02
C THR A 827 -29.21 -12.41 27.68
N ASP A 828 -30.10 -12.55 26.70
CA ASP A 828 -29.71 -12.97 25.35
C ASP A 828 -29.10 -11.78 24.58
N TYR A 829 -27.96 -12.02 23.95
CA TYR A 829 -27.13 -11.04 23.23
C TYR A 829 -26.87 -9.75 24.03
N PRO A 830 -26.30 -9.85 25.25
CA PRO A 830 -25.93 -8.68 26.02
C PRO A 830 -24.89 -7.86 25.24
N MET A 831 -24.97 -6.54 25.31
CA MET A 831 -23.96 -5.66 24.70
C MET A 831 -22.58 -5.85 25.37
N THR A 832 -22.54 -6.32 26.62
CA THR A 832 -21.30 -6.62 27.36
C THR A 832 -20.53 -7.84 26.83
N ALA A 833 -21.03 -8.51 25.79
CA ALA A 833 -20.29 -9.54 25.08
C ALA A 833 -18.94 -9.02 24.52
N SER A 834 -18.80 -7.71 24.27
CA SER A 834 -17.50 -7.10 23.92
C SER A 834 -16.45 -7.26 25.02
N CYS A 835 -16.86 -7.30 26.29
CA CYS A 835 -15.98 -7.44 27.44
C CYS A 835 -15.50 -8.88 27.67
N GLY A 836 -16.23 -9.85 27.11
CA GLY A 836 -16.02 -11.27 27.35
C GLY A 836 -17.27 -12.10 27.11
N GLN A 837 -17.07 -13.33 26.62
CA GLN A 837 -18.15 -14.30 26.38
C GLN A 837 -17.87 -15.62 27.09
N LEU A 838 -18.92 -16.41 27.36
CA LEU A 838 -18.81 -17.73 28.03
C LEU A 838 -18.10 -17.66 29.41
N GLY A 839 -18.31 -16.58 30.16
CA GLY A 839 -17.71 -16.35 31.48
C GLY A 839 -16.27 -15.82 31.45
N GLN A 840 -15.73 -15.53 30.27
CA GLN A 840 -14.41 -14.92 30.10
C GLN A 840 -14.46 -13.41 30.38
N LYS A 841 -13.30 -12.82 30.68
CA LYS A 841 -13.10 -11.38 30.87
C LYS A 841 -11.83 -10.94 30.14
N TYR A 842 -12.00 -10.42 28.94
CA TYR A 842 -10.88 -10.17 28.03
C TYR A 842 -9.91 -9.09 28.54
N ALA A 843 -10.42 -8.11 29.29
CA ALA A 843 -9.60 -7.08 29.94
C ALA A 843 -8.71 -7.61 31.08
N ASP A 844 -9.01 -8.79 31.63
CA ASP A 844 -8.21 -9.44 32.68
C ASP A 844 -7.13 -10.36 32.10
N TYR A 845 -7.08 -10.52 30.77
CA TYR A 845 -6.08 -11.37 30.12
C TYR A 845 -4.70 -10.73 30.24
N GLY A 846 -3.77 -11.47 30.82
CA GLY A 846 -2.44 -10.97 31.17
C GLY A 846 -2.37 -10.33 32.55
N VAL A 847 -3.35 -10.49 33.43
CA VAL A 847 -3.17 -10.16 34.85
C VAL A 847 -2.57 -11.37 35.56
N HIS A 848 -1.40 -11.21 36.18
CA HIS A 848 -0.76 -12.30 36.89
C HIS A 848 -1.56 -12.67 38.16
N PRO A 849 -1.96 -13.94 38.34
CA PRO A 849 -2.96 -14.33 39.34
C PRO A 849 -2.49 -14.17 40.80
N ILE A 850 -1.19 -14.13 41.05
CA ILE A 850 -0.62 -14.01 42.40
C ILE A 850 -0.25 -12.55 42.72
N SER A 851 0.41 -11.86 41.79
CA SER A 851 0.91 -10.49 42.03
C SER A 851 -0.17 -9.43 41.74
N GLY A 852 -1.20 -9.77 40.95
CA GLY A 852 -2.22 -8.85 40.47
C GLY A 852 -1.68 -7.80 39.49
N ARG A 853 -0.44 -7.94 39.03
CA ARG A 853 0.20 -7.03 38.08
C ARG A 853 -0.14 -7.44 36.66
N ASP A 854 -0.26 -6.46 35.78
CA ASP A 854 -0.33 -6.71 34.35
C ASP A 854 1.00 -7.30 33.87
N HIS A 855 0.91 -8.26 32.96
CA HIS A 855 2.02 -8.81 32.21
C HIS A 855 2.75 -7.68 31.49
N ALA A 856 4.08 -7.79 31.35
CA ALA A 856 4.89 -6.71 30.78
C ALA A 856 4.45 -6.27 29.37
N TYR A 857 3.91 -7.20 28.58
CA TYR A 857 3.36 -6.96 27.23
C TYR A 857 1.84 -6.70 27.20
N SER A 858 1.15 -6.55 28.33
CA SER A 858 -0.29 -6.25 28.30
C SER A 858 -0.52 -4.80 27.91
N CYS A 859 -1.24 -4.57 26.80
CA CYS A 859 -1.67 -3.22 26.42
C CYS A 859 -2.28 -2.50 27.62
N PRO A 860 -2.08 -1.20 27.85
CA PRO A 860 -2.74 -0.50 28.95
C PRO A 860 -4.26 -0.52 28.81
N ARG A 861 -4.99 -0.55 29.94
CA ARG A 861 -6.45 -0.33 29.94
C ARG A 861 -6.74 1.10 29.48
N ASP A 862 -7.67 1.24 28.55
CA ASP A 862 -8.15 2.54 28.08
C ASP A 862 -9.68 2.63 28.22
N ASN A 863 -10.13 3.29 29.27
CA ASN A 863 -11.55 3.55 29.52
C ASN A 863 -12.12 4.61 28.58
N LYS A 864 -11.27 5.29 27.78
CA LYS A 864 -11.68 6.28 26.77
C LYS A 864 -11.76 5.67 25.37
N MET A 865 -11.56 4.36 25.22
CA MET A 865 -11.61 3.69 23.92
C MET A 865 -13.04 3.67 23.37
N GLU A 866 -13.19 4.20 22.14
CA GLU A 866 -14.41 4.15 21.35
C GLU A 866 -14.12 3.37 20.07
N VAL A 867 -14.68 2.16 19.97
CA VAL A 867 -14.46 1.28 18.83
C VAL A 867 -15.65 0.34 18.62
N SER A 868 -16.00 0.12 17.35
CA SER A 868 -17.00 -0.86 16.91
C SER A 868 -16.33 -1.99 16.13
N ALA A 869 -16.87 -3.21 16.22
CA ALA A 869 -16.54 -4.27 15.27
C ALA A 869 -17.00 -3.88 13.87
N LEU A 870 -16.22 -4.27 12.86
CA LEU A 870 -16.52 -3.98 11.44
C LEU A 870 -17.28 -5.12 10.78
N THR A 871 -16.99 -6.34 11.21
CA THR A 871 -17.63 -7.54 10.70
C THR A 871 -18.48 -8.20 11.77
N HIS A 872 -19.48 -8.94 11.35
CA HIS A 872 -20.36 -9.68 12.25
C HIS A 872 -21.13 -10.75 11.46
N ALA A 873 -21.90 -11.54 12.19
CA ALA A 873 -22.78 -12.58 11.71
C ALA A 873 -23.88 -12.03 10.78
N LYS A 874 -24.15 -12.71 9.66
CA LYS A 874 -25.10 -12.22 8.65
C LYS A 874 -26.48 -12.88 8.67
N TRP A 875 -26.76 -13.81 9.59
CA TRP A 875 -28.05 -14.52 9.61
C TRP A 875 -29.24 -13.58 9.93
N TYR A 876 -30.46 -14.06 9.69
CA TYR A 876 -31.67 -13.25 9.92
C TYR A 876 -31.81 -12.87 11.40
N GLY A 877 -31.77 -11.56 11.70
CA GLY A 877 -31.80 -11.05 13.08
C GLY A 877 -30.50 -11.27 13.85
N ALA A 878 -29.38 -11.46 13.14
CA ALA A 878 -28.07 -11.59 13.76
C ALA A 878 -27.75 -10.43 14.71
N PRO A 879 -27.00 -10.69 15.79
CA PRO A 879 -26.51 -9.63 16.67
C PRO A 879 -25.74 -8.58 15.90
N ALA A 880 -25.93 -7.32 16.31
CA ALA A 880 -25.11 -6.22 15.82
C ALA A 880 -23.62 -6.45 16.14
N PRO A 881 -22.72 -5.80 15.38
CA PRO A 881 -21.33 -5.71 15.74
C PRO A 881 -21.15 -5.28 17.21
N VAL A 882 -20.26 -5.98 17.93
CA VAL A 882 -19.92 -5.63 19.31
C VAL A 882 -19.16 -4.30 19.36
N PHE A 883 -19.18 -3.63 20.52
CA PHE A 883 -18.55 -2.33 20.66
C PHE A 883 -18.03 -2.05 22.08
N ALA A 884 -17.13 -1.08 22.18
CA ALA A 884 -16.69 -0.48 23.42
C ALA A 884 -16.84 1.04 23.34
N ALA A 885 -17.29 1.64 24.43
CA ALA A 885 -17.48 3.08 24.57
C ALA A 885 -17.30 3.51 26.04
N PRO A 886 -16.82 4.73 26.30
CA PRO A 886 -16.79 5.30 27.64
C PRO A 886 -18.20 5.43 28.22
N ASN A 887 -18.36 5.26 29.54
CA ASN A 887 -19.66 5.47 30.18
C ASN A 887 -20.15 6.90 29.96
N ALA A 888 -19.26 7.89 29.99
CA ALA A 888 -19.62 9.29 29.77
C ALA A 888 -20.31 9.53 28.40
N VAL A 889 -19.90 8.83 27.34
CA VAL A 889 -20.54 8.89 26.01
C VAL A 889 -21.96 8.34 26.05
N LEU A 890 -22.12 7.17 26.68
CA LEU A 890 -23.42 6.50 26.77
C LEU A 890 -24.38 7.23 27.72
N GLU A 891 -23.88 7.81 28.81
CA GLU A 891 -24.64 8.62 29.76
C GLU A 891 -25.15 9.92 29.14
N GLU A 892 -24.28 10.65 28.41
CA GLU A 892 -24.68 11.88 27.71
C GLU A 892 -25.85 11.64 26.74
N ARG A 893 -25.87 10.46 26.11
CA ARG A 893 -26.92 10.02 25.18
C ARG A 893 -28.12 9.34 25.86
N GLY A 894 -28.11 9.19 27.18
CA GLY A 894 -29.21 8.54 27.93
C GLY A 894 -29.35 7.04 27.66
N LEU A 895 -28.26 6.37 27.24
CA LEU A 895 -28.24 4.96 26.85
C LEU A 895 -27.94 4.00 28.01
N LEU A 896 -27.60 4.51 29.19
CA LEU A 896 -27.39 3.70 30.40
C LEU A 896 -28.63 3.68 31.31
N VAL A 897 -28.95 2.52 31.85
CA VAL A 897 -29.97 2.34 32.90
C VAL A 897 -29.27 1.81 34.15
N ASN A 898 -29.24 2.63 35.22
CA ASN A 898 -28.49 2.35 36.45
C ASN A 898 -26.99 2.07 36.22
N GLY A 899 -26.37 2.74 35.24
CA GLY A 899 -24.96 2.54 34.88
C GLY A 899 -24.68 1.29 34.04
N HIS A 900 -25.73 0.63 33.53
CA HIS A 900 -25.60 -0.58 32.74
C HIS A 900 -26.14 -0.40 31.32
N VAL A 901 -25.50 -1.06 30.37
CA VAL A 901 -25.99 -1.17 29.00
C VAL A 901 -27.09 -2.25 28.89
N GLY A 902 -27.85 -2.20 27.81
CA GLY A 902 -28.88 -3.18 27.53
C GLY A 902 -28.39 -4.31 26.62
N ARG A 903 -29.19 -4.72 25.64
CA ARG A 903 -28.95 -5.91 24.83
C ARG A 903 -29.38 -5.73 23.37
N TRP A 904 -28.95 -6.64 22.52
CA TRP A 904 -29.56 -6.82 21.21
C TRP A 904 -30.81 -7.69 21.30
N THR A 905 -31.86 -7.34 20.57
CA THR A 905 -33.00 -8.23 20.32
C THR A 905 -33.01 -8.62 18.85
N ASN A 906 -33.29 -9.88 18.54
CA ASN A 906 -33.53 -10.35 17.16
C ASN A 906 -34.98 -10.15 16.70
N ASN A 907 -35.86 -9.68 17.60
CA ASN A 907 -37.26 -9.38 17.28
C ASN A 907 -37.40 -8.18 16.33
N GLY A 908 -38.48 -8.18 15.55
CA GLY A 908 -38.82 -7.11 14.61
C GLY A 908 -38.50 -7.46 13.17
N HIS A 909 -38.81 -6.53 12.26
CA HIS A 909 -38.50 -6.64 10.85
C HIS A 909 -38.21 -5.25 10.29
N CYS A 910 -37.16 -5.15 9.48
CA CYS A 910 -36.80 -3.94 8.78
C CYS A 910 -37.56 -3.85 7.46
N ASN A 911 -38.45 -2.86 7.34
CA ASN A 911 -39.26 -2.67 6.13
C ASN A 911 -38.40 -2.31 4.91
N GLN A 912 -37.25 -1.69 5.14
CA GLN A 912 -36.21 -1.41 4.15
C GLN A 912 -34.91 -2.01 4.67
N VAL A 913 -34.24 -2.77 3.81
CA VAL A 913 -32.95 -3.39 4.12
C VAL A 913 -31.87 -2.42 3.65
N PRO A 914 -30.98 -1.94 4.55
CA PRO A 914 -29.95 -0.97 4.19
C PRO A 914 -28.92 -1.60 3.26
N THR A 915 -28.62 -0.94 2.14
CA THR A 915 -27.50 -1.29 1.24
C THR A 915 -26.20 -0.58 1.61
N THR A 916 -26.31 0.49 2.39
CA THR A 916 -25.22 1.31 2.92
C THR A 916 -25.54 1.70 4.36
N VAL A 917 -24.53 2.12 5.12
CA VAL A 917 -24.68 2.67 6.48
C VAL A 917 -23.73 3.83 6.66
N ASP A 918 -24.05 4.73 7.59
CA ASP A 918 -23.20 5.85 7.96
C ASP A 918 -21.96 5.34 8.72
N THR A 919 -20.84 5.26 8.02
CA THR A 919 -19.56 4.78 8.53
C THR A 919 -18.84 5.79 9.42
N SER A 920 -19.25 7.06 9.41
CA SER A 920 -18.74 8.08 10.35
C SER A 920 -19.26 7.87 11.77
N LYS A 921 -20.42 7.21 11.90
CA LYS A 921 -21.04 6.85 13.17
C LYS A 921 -20.58 5.50 13.68
N GLN A 922 -20.38 5.41 15.00
CA GLN A 922 -20.21 4.15 15.70
C GLN A 922 -21.50 3.32 15.65
N VAL A 923 -21.39 2.00 15.84
CA VAL A 923 -22.52 1.08 15.67
C VAL A 923 -23.71 1.42 16.58
N TRP A 924 -23.44 1.95 17.78
CA TRP A 924 -24.47 2.36 18.75
C TRP A 924 -25.10 3.73 18.46
N GLU A 925 -24.56 4.50 17.52
CA GLU A 925 -25.04 5.82 17.12
C GLU A 925 -25.94 5.78 15.88
N ARG A 926 -25.99 4.62 15.20
CA ARG A 926 -26.77 4.41 13.97
C ARG A 926 -28.24 4.13 14.26
N ASP A 927 -29.09 4.53 13.33
CA ASP A 927 -30.54 4.43 13.44
C ASP A 927 -31.04 2.97 13.48
N GLU A 928 -32.25 2.76 14.01
CA GLU A 928 -32.92 1.45 13.94
C GLU A 928 -33.05 1.00 12.48
N CYS A 929 -32.73 -0.27 12.21
CA CYS A 929 -32.66 -0.84 10.86
C CYS A 929 -31.59 -0.22 9.92
N GLN A 930 -30.62 0.52 10.46
CA GLN A 930 -29.46 1.09 9.75
C GLN A 930 -28.14 0.80 10.48
N VAL A 931 -28.12 -0.20 11.37
CA VAL A 931 -26.97 -0.52 12.23
C VAL A 931 -25.82 -1.13 11.42
N TYR A 932 -26.16 -1.98 10.44
CA TYR A 932 -25.21 -2.65 9.54
C TYR A 932 -25.87 -2.93 8.18
N VAL A 933 -25.05 -3.05 7.13
CA VAL A 933 -25.51 -3.38 5.77
C VAL A 933 -26.21 -4.74 5.77
N ASP A 934 -27.32 -4.84 5.03
CA ASP A 934 -28.19 -6.02 4.96
C ASP A 934 -28.97 -6.36 6.25
N GLN A 935 -29.14 -5.40 7.17
CA GLN A 935 -29.97 -5.59 8.36
C GLN A 935 -31.43 -5.88 8.01
N LYS A 936 -31.90 -7.09 8.36
CA LYS A 936 -33.28 -7.55 8.08
C LYS A 936 -34.20 -7.51 9.30
N ALA A 937 -33.61 -7.53 10.49
CA ALA A 937 -34.33 -7.56 11.75
C ALA A 937 -33.37 -7.19 12.90
N GLY A 938 -33.97 -7.02 14.08
CA GLY A 938 -33.25 -6.78 15.32
C GLY A 938 -32.89 -5.32 15.56
N LYS A 939 -32.61 -5.01 16.83
CA LYS A 939 -32.26 -3.67 17.30
C LYS A 939 -31.64 -3.68 18.69
N PHE A 940 -31.01 -2.58 19.07
CA PHE A 940 -30.60 -2.33 20.44
C PHE A 940 -31.81 -2.04 21.34
N ILE A 941 -31.81 -2.60 22.55
CA ILE A 941 -32.71 -2.26 23.65
C ILE A 941 -31.84 -1.77 24.80
N TRP A 942 -32.00 -0.52 25.22
CA TRP A 942 -31.23 0.11 26.31
C TRP A 942 -31.98 0.02 27.65
N ASP A 943 -32.11 -1.20 28.19
CA ASP A 943 -32.90 -1.51 29.40
C ASP A 943 -32.04 -1.89 30.62
N GLY A 944 -30.71 -1.80 30.52
CA GLY A 944 -29.78 -2.20 31.59
C GLY A 944 -29.66 -3.72 31.79
N SER A 945 -30.23 -4.52 30.90
CA SER A 945 -30.29 -5.98 31.04
C SER A 945 -28.94 -6.70 30.98
N SER A 946 -27.88 -6.06 30.47
CA SER A 946 -26.53 -6.62 30.53
C SER A 946 -25.92 -6.58 31.93
N GLN A 947 -26.46 -5.78 32.84
CA GLN A 947 -26.00 -5.65 34.24
C GLN A 947 -24.53 -5.20 34.40
N ASP A 948 -23.90 -4.69 33.34
CA ASP A 948 -22.53 -4.16 33.37
C ASP A 948 -22.34 -3.08 32.29
N SER A 949 -21.16 -2.47 32.29
CA SER A 949 -20.70 -1.47 31.30
C SER A 949 -19.88 -2.12 30.18
N VAL A 950 -19.74 -1.41 29.05
CA VAL A 950 -18.80 -1.74 27.95
C VAL A 950 -17.53 -0.88 27.96
N GLU A 951 -17.32 -0.08 29.00
CA GLU A 951 -16.14 0.77 29.16
C GLU A 951 -14.88 -0.08 29.33
N GLY A 952 -13.86 0.17 28.50
CA GLY A 952 -12.59 -0.57 28.53
C GLY A 952 -12.64 -1.97 27.91
N CYS A 953 -13.72 -2.31 27.20
CA CYS A 953 -13.97 -3.65 26.65
C CYS A 953 -13.46 -3.88 25.21
N GLY A 954 -12.52 -3.09 24.70
CA GLY A 954 -12.06 -3.16 23.31
C GLY A 954 -11.27 -4.41 22.88
N TRP A 955 -11.27 -5.49 23.65
CA TRP A 955 -10.32 -6.61 23.56
C TRP A 955 -10.94 -7.94 23.11
N TRP A 956 -12.06 -7.90 22.38
CA TRP A 956 -12.70 -9.09 21.80
C TRP A 956 -11.87 -9.73 20.69
N GLY A 957 -12.30 -10.91 20.24
CA GLY A 957 -11.61 -11.66 19.19
C GLY A 957 -11.51 -10.91 17.86
N ARG A 958 -10.29 -10.80 17.33
CA ARG A 958 -10.03 -10.21 16.01
C ARG A 958 -9.09 -11.04 15.16
N GLY A 959 -9.26 -10.95 13.85
CA GLY A 959 -8.50 -11.70 12.87
C GLY A 959 -8.90 -13.17 12.83
N VAL A 960 -8.12 -13.94 12.07
CA VAL A 960 -8.30 -15.37 11.93
C VAL A 960 -8.03 -16.07 13.27
N ILE A 961 -8.85 -17.06 13.64
CA ILE A 961 -8.80 -17.76 14.95
C ILE A 961 -9.10 -16.84 16.17
N GLN A 962 -9.51 -15.58 15.96
CA GLN A 962 -10.10 -14.71 17.00
C GLN A 962 -9.14 -14.38 18.16
N THR A 963 -8.03 -13.71 17.84
CA THR A 963 -7.06 -13.25 18.85
C THR A 963 -7.73 -12.31 19.85
N THR A 964 -7.69 -12.67 21.14
CA THR A 964 -8.51 -12.03 22.19
C THR A 964 -7.65 -11.61 23.38
N GLY A 965 -8.00 -10.49 24.02
CA GLY A 965 -7.47 -10.07 25.32
C GLY A 965 -6.20 -9.23 25.30
N ARG A 966 -6.06 -8.37 26.31
CA ARG A 966 -5.03 -7.31 26.40
C ARG A 966 -3.59 -7.79 26.17
N GLN A 967 -3.22 -8.95 26.70
CA GLN A 967 -1.87 -9.50 26.55
C GLN A 967 -1.54 -9.87 25.09
N ASN A 968 -2.48 -10.46 24.36
CA ASN A 968 -2.23 -10.92 23.00
C ASN A 968 -2.06 -9.73 22.06
N PHE A 969 -2.98 -8.76 22.12
CA PHE A 969 -2.85 -7.50 21.37
C PHE A 969 -1.58 -6.75 21.73
N GLY A 970 -1.20 -6.70 23.01
CA GLY A 970 -0.02 -5.97 23.43
C GLY A 970 1.28 -6.66 23.04
N THR A 971 1.33 -7.99 23.08
CA THR A 971 2.48 -8.74 22.56
C THR A 971 2.63 -8.52 21.06
N LEU A 972 1.53 -8.60 20.30
CA LEU A 972 1.53 -8.26 18.87
C LEU A 972 2.03 -6.83 18.63
N ASN A 973 1.51 -5.85 19.38
CA ASN A 973 1.89 -4.44 19.26
C ASN A 973 3.36 -4.17 19.63
N HIS A 974 3.93 -4.93 20.59
CA HIS A 974 5.33 -4.79 20.96
C HIS A 974 6.28 -5.20 19.83
N TYR A 975 5.98 -6.29 19.14
CA TYR A 975 6.88 -6.85 18.13
C TYR A 975 6.60 -6.39 16.70
N LEU A 976 5.35 -6.07 16.38
CA LEU A 976 4.94 -5.73 15.02
C LEU A 976 4.51 -4.27 14.86
N GLY A 977 4.00 -3.64 15.91
CA GLY A 977 3.49 -2.27 15.89
C GLY A 977 4.36 -1.29 16.67
N ARG A 978 3.75 -0.17 17.08
CA ARG A 978 4.35 0.81 17.99
C ARG A 978 4.32 0.30 19.42
N SER A 979 5.44 -0.27 19.86
CA SER A 979 5.58 -0.85 21.19
C SER A 979 5.09 0.08 22.32
N HIS A 980 4.31 -0.50 23.23
CA HIS A 980 3.75 0.15 24.41
C HIS A 980 4.53 -0.14 25.69
N VAL A 981 5.53 -1.01 25.62
CA VAL A 981 6.31 -1.49 26.76
C VAL A 981 7.28 -0.41 27.22
N ASP A 982 7.41 -0.27 28.54
CA ASP A 982 8.35 0.68 29.14
C ASP A 982 9.80 0.32 28.76
N PRO A 983 10.55 1.21 28.07
CA PRO A 983 11.95 0.98 27.74
C PRO A 983 12.84 0.64 28.94
N ALA A 984 12.50 1.12 30.15
CA ALA A 984 13.28 0.81 31.34
C ALA A 984 13.10 -0.65 31.82
N SER A 985 12.01 -1.31 31.42
CA SER A 985 11.73 -2.71 31.77
C SER A 985 12.49 -3.73 30.91
N ILE A 986 13.04 -3.30 29.77
CA ILE A 986 13.76 -4.16 28.83
C ILE A 986 14.97 -4.83 29.52
N GLY A 987 15.08 -6.14 29.34
CA GLY A 987 16.11 -6.98 29.96
C GLY A 987 15.84 -7.35 31.42
N GLN A 988 14.79 -6.83 32.06
CA GLN A 988 14.40 -7.22 33.41
C GLN A 988 13.53 -8.49 33.38
N THR A 989 13.64 -9.32 34.42
CA THR A 989 12.72 -10.44 34.64
C THR A 989 11.60 -10.00 35.60
N ILE A 990 10.37 -9.96 35.10
CA ILE A 990 9.17 -9.55 35.83
C ILE A 990 8.21 -10.75 35.87
N ASP A 991 7.83 -11.20 37.06
CA ASP A 991 6.92 -12.33 37.27
C ASP A 991 7.30 -13.59 36.45
N GLY A 992 8.60 -13.86 36.35
CA GLY A 992 9.16 -15.03 35.65
C GLY A 992 9.39 -14.84 34.15
N VAL A 993 9.05 -13.67 33.59
CA VAL A 993 9.21 -13.36 32.16
C VAL A 993 10.29 -12.30 31.98
N THR A 994 11.29 -12.59 31.15
CA THR A 994 12.29 -11.60 30.73
C THR A 994 11.69 -10.74 29.62
N VAL A 995 11.72 -9.42 29.79
CA VAL A 995 11.17 -8.48 28.81
C VAL A 995 12.18 -8.23 27.70
N ASP A 996 11.84 -8.58 26.47
CA ASP A 996 12.67 -8.40 25.29
C ASP A 996 12.50 -7.02 24.69
N ALA A 997 13.51 -6.55 23.97
CA ALA A 997 13.45 -5.29 23.23
C ALA A 997 12.54 -5.41 21.99
N PRO A 998 11.78 -4.36 21.64
CA PRO A 998 11.04 -4.36 20.39
C PRO A 998 12.00 -4.27 19.19
N PRO A 999 11.60 -4.72 17.99
CA PRO A 999 12.39 -4.50 16.78
C PRO A 999 12.66 -3.02 16.53
N ALA A 1000 13.86 -2.69 16.04
CA ALA A 1000 14.21 -1.31 15.70
C ALA A 1000 13.40 -0.77 14.51
N ASN A 1001 12.97 -1.65 13.60
CA ASN A 1001 12.16 -1.34 12.42
C ASN A 1001 11.02 -2.38 12.31
N PRO A 1002 9.97 -2.26 13.14
CA PRO A 1002 8.87 -3.22 13.14
C PRO A 1002 8.07 -3.11 11.84
N LEU A 1003 7.57 -4.25 11.35
CA LEU A 1003 6.95 -4.36 10.02
C LEU A 1003 5.74 -3.45 9.84
N TYR A 1004 4.98 -3.21 10.90
CA TYR A 1004 3.79 -2.34 10.91
C TYR A 1004 3.98 -1.18 11.88
N ALA A 1005 5.14 -0.53 11.80
CA ALA A 1005 5.55 0.61 12.62
C ALA A 1005 4.54 1.77 12.66
N GLU A 1006 3.67 1.86 11.68
CA GLU A 1006 2.59 2.83 11.57
C GLU A 1006 1.34 2.50 12.39
N LEU A 1007 1.21 1.26 12.86
CA LEU A 1007 0.04 0.77 13.59
C LEU A 1007 0.28 0.76 15.11
N ASP A 1008 -0.77 1.06 15.88
CA ASP A 1008 -0.79 0.92 17.34
C ASP A 1008 -2.03 0.11 17.74
N PHE A 1009 -1.87 -1.21 17.84
CA PHE A 1009 -2.97 -2.12 18.18
C PHE A 1009 -3.46 -1.96 19.63
N CYS A 1010 -2.68 -1.31 20.49
CA CYS A 1010 -3.13 -1.02 21.85
C CYS A 1010 -4.04 0.21 21.92
N SER A 1011 -3.84 1.19 21.03
CA SER A 1011 -4.69 2.38 20.93
C SER A 1011 -5.88 2.16 19.99
N ASN A 1012 -5.74 1.35 18.94
CA ASN A 1012 -6.84 0.93 18.08
C ASN A 1012 -6.71 -0.56 17.70
N PRO A 1013 -7.27 -1.49 18.50
CA PRO A 1013 -7.26 -2.91 18.16
C PRO A 1013 -8.08 -3.22 16.88
N GLY A 1014 -8.94 -2.29 16.43
CA GLY A 1014 -9.71 -2.41 15.20
C GLY A 1014 -8.89 -2.50 13.92
N LEU A 1015 -7.64 -2.01 13.94
CA LEU A 1015 -6.72 -2.03 12.79
C LEU A 1015 -6.51 -3.42 12.20
N ILE A 1016 -6.62 -4.49 13.01
CA ILE A 1016 -6.52 -5.88 12.54
C ILE A 1016 -7.59 -6.21 11.48
N CYS A 1017 -8.78 -5.62 11.59
CA CYS A 1017 -9.91 -5.89 10.72
C CYS A 1017 -10.26 -4.72 9.79
N SER A 1018 -9.71 -3.53 10.04
CA SER A 1018 -10.02 -2.32 9.27
C SER A 1018 -9.00 -1.99 8.21
N SER A 1019 -7.73 -2.38 8.40
CA SER A 1019 -6.65 -1.96 7.49
C SER A 1019 -6.85 -2.54 6.10
N GLU A 1020 -6.87 -1.65 5.10
CA GLU A 1020 -6.91 -2.01 3.69
C GLU A 1020 -5.49 -2.04 3.11
N GLU A 1021 -4.59 -1.19 3.61
CA GLU A 1021 -3.17 -1.17 3.21
C GLU A 1021 -2.40 -2.42 3.70
N ASN A 1022 -2.80 -2.99 4.84
CA ASN A 1022 -2.15 -4.16 5.45
C ASN A 1022 -3.17 -5.29 5.70
N ALA A 1023 -3.85 -5.72 4.64
CA ALA A 1023 -4.95 -6.69 4.70
C ALA A 1023 -4.54 -8.05 5.29
N GLU A 1024 -3.26 -8.43 5.22
CA GLU A 1024 -2.68 -9.66 5.76
C GLU A 1024 -2.63 -9.69 7.29
N ILE A 1025 -2.77 -8.55 7.99
CA ILE A 1025 -2.70 -8.49 9.46
C ILE A 1025 -3.75 -9.38 10.12
N LYS A 1026 -4.94 -9.49 9.52
CA LYS A 1026 -5.99 -10.42 9.99
C LYS A 1026 -5.51 -11.88 10.03
N TRP A 1027 -4.60 -12.27 9.14
CA TRP A 1027 -3.97 -13.59 9.16
C TRP A 1027 -2.84 -13.65 10.18
N ILE A 1028 -2.01 -12.62 10.24
CA ILE A 1028 -0.87 -12.52 11.18
C ILE A 1028 -1.33 -12.64 12.63
N ALA A 1029 -2.48 -12.05 13.00
CA ALA A 1029 -3.03 -12.18 14.34
C ALA A 1029 -3.20 -13.66 14.77
N GLY A 1030 -3.78 -14.49 13.90
CA GLY A 1030 -3.96 -15.93 14.18
C GLY A 1030 -2.67 -16.73 14.02
N LEU A 1031 -1.82 -16.40 13.06
CA LEU A 1031 -0.50 -17.03 12.89
C LEU A 1031 0.40 -16.76 14.10
N PHE A 1032 0.32 -15.57 14.70
CA PHE A 1032 1.00 -15.22 15.93
C PHE A 1032 0.59 -16.18 17.06
N TYR A 1033 -0.71 -16.31 17.33
CA TYR A 1033 -1.21 -17.29 18.30
C TYR A 1033 -0.72 -18.71 17.97
N TRP A 1034 -0.74 -19.10 16.70
CA TRP A 1034 -0.31 -20.42 16.26
C TRP A 1034 1.15 -20.71 16.61
N VAL A 1035 2.06 -19.79 16.30
CA VAL A 1035 3.49 -19.99 16.55
C VAL A 1035 3.82 -19.95 18.04
N THR A 1036 3.12 -19.12 18.83
CA THR A 1036 3.40 -18.98 20.26
C THR A 1036 2.75 -20.03 21.13
N SER A 1037 1.61 -20.59 20.72
CA SER A 1037 0.78 -21.45 21.58
C SER A 1037 0.56 -22.85 21.03
N VAL A 1038 0.66 -23.06 19.71
CA VAL A 1038 0.44 -24.38 19.09
C VAL A 1038 1.77 -25.02 18.69
N GLN A 1039 2.58 -24.35 17.88
CA GLN A 1039 3.89 -24.89 17.48
C GLN A 1039 4.87 -24.94 18.66
N ASN A 1040 4.79 -23.95 19.54
CA ASN A 1040 5.60 -23.87 20.76
C ASN A 1040 4.87 -24.40 22.01
N TYR A 1041 3.90 -25.31 21.85
CA TYR A 1041 3.23 -25.93 23.00
C TYR A 1041 4.28 -26.54 23.94
N PRO A 1042 4.23 -26.25 25.25
CA PRO A 1042 5.36 -26.51 26.14
C PRO A 1042 5.48 -28.00 26.44
N ASP A 1043 6.72 -28.51 26.39
CA ASP A 1043 7.05 -29.88 26.78
C ASP A 1043 7.23 -29.97 28.31
N GLU A 1044 6.11 -29.95 29.03
CA GLU A 1044 6.10 -29.98 30.51
C GLU A 1044 5.84 -31.38 31.06
N SER A 1045 6.49 -31.75 32.18
CA SER A 1045 6.18 -33.01 32.87
C SER A 1045 4.69 -33.10 33.27
N GLY A 1046 3.97 -34.13 32.83
CA GLY A 1046 2.54 -34.28 33.10
C GLY A 1046 1.85 -35.23 32.14
N LEU A 1047 0.52 -35.11 32.01
CA LEU A 1047 -0.29 -35.96 31.12
C LEU A 1047 0.14 -35.87 29.65
N TYR A 1048 0.67 -34.71 29.23
CA TYR A 1048 1.06 -34.42 27.84
C TYR A 1048 2.57 -34.16 27.66
N GLY A 1049 3.40 -34.51 28.64
CA GLY A 1049 4.82 -34.13 28.70
C GLY A 1049 5.79 -34.83 27.77
N ASN A 1050 5.31 -35.31 26.64
CA ASN A 1050 6.15 -35.73 25.50
C ASN A 1050 5.55 -35.25 24.16
N TRP A 1051 4.44 -34.50 24.22
CA TRP A 1051 3.77 -34.04 23.02
C TRP A 1051 4.56 -32.85 22.46
N ASN A 1052 4.95 -32.94 21.20
CA ASN A 1052 5.66 -31.87 20.51
C ASN A 1052 5.10 -31.73 19.10
N TYR A 1053 4.68 -30.51 18.75
CA TYR A 1053 4.04 -30.21 17.47
C TYR A 1053 4.84 -30.71 16.27
N HIS A 1054 6.15 -30.42 16.24
CA HIS A 1054 7.00 -30.78 15.10
C HIS A 1054 7.16 -32.30 14.99
N ASN A 1055 7.30 -33.00 16.11
CA ASN A 1055 7.40 -34.46 16.11
C ASN A 1055 6.10 -35.13 15.65
N GLU A 1056 4.95 -34.65 16.13
CA GLU A 1056 3.64 -35.22 15.76
C GLU A 1056 3.28 -34.91 14.29
N LEU A 1057 3.61 -33.70 13.79
CA LEU A 1057 3.45 -33.37 12.37
C LEU A 1057 4.30 -34.30 11.49
N LYS A 1058 5.59 -34.47 11.83
CA LYS A 1058 6.49 -35.37 11.08
C LYS A 1058 5.98 -36.81 11.13
N LYS A 1059 5.59 -37.30 12.31
CA LYS A 1059 4.99 -38.64 12.49
C LYS A 1059 3.76 -38.84 11.60
N TYR A 1060 2.88 -37.84 11.49
CA TYR A 1060 1.72 -37.90 10.61
C TYR A 1060 2.11 -37.99 9.13
N VAL A 1061 3.01 -37.13 8.68
CA VAL A 1061 3.46 -37.08 7.28
C VAL A 1061 4.24 -38.34 6.90
N ASP A 1062 5.21 -38.75 7.73
CA ASP A 1062 6.08 -39.91 7.51
C ASP A 1062 5.30 -41.23 7.63
N GLY A 1063 4.24 -41.23 8.45
CA GLY A 1063 3.25 -42.31 8.54
C GLY A 1063 2.32 -42.42 7.31
N GLY A 1064 2.52 -41.56 6.30
CA GLY A 1064 1.76 -41.57 5.05
C GLY A 1064 0.42 -40.85 5.13
N MET A 1065 0.29 -39.88 6.04
CA MET A 1065 -0.88 -39.03 6.29
C MET A 1065 -2.15 -39.84 6.60
N VAL A 1066 -2.02 -40.83 7.48
CA VAL A 1066 -3.10 -41.75 7.86
C VAL A 1066 -3.72 -41.32 9.20
N GLY A 1067 -5.04 -41.23 9.27
CA GLY A 1067 -5.78 -40.98 10.52
C GLY A 1067 -5.93 -39.49 10.88
N THR A 1068 -6.44 -39.23 12.10
CA THR A 1068 -6.80 -37.86 12.57
C THR A 1068 -6.10 -37.42 13.85
N GLU A 1069 -5.25 -38.25 14.46
CA GLU A 1069 -4.62 -37.98 15.77
C GLU A 1069 -3.97 -36.59 15.80
N PHE A 1070 -3.11 -36.27 14.82
CA PHE A 1070 -2.43 -34.98 14.75
C PHE A 1070 -3.39 -33.77 14.73
N ILE A 1071 -4.44 -33.81 13.91
CA ILE A 1071 -5.38 -32.69 13.83
C ILE A 1071 -6.31 -32.62 15.05
N ASP A 1072 -6.60 -33.75 15.67
CA ASP A 1072 -7.40 -33.81 16.90
C ASP A 1072 -6.65 -33.13 18.06
N ASP A 1073 -5.37 -33.44 18.21
CA ASP A 1073 -4.49 -32.82 19.22
C ASP A 1073 -4.39 -31.31 18.99
N VAL A 1074 -4.10 -30.89 17.76
CA VAL A 1074 -4.00 -29.48 17.38
C VAL A 1074 -5.32 -28.74 17.62
N SER A 1075 -6.46 -29.37 17.30
CA SER A 1075 -7.79 -28.79 17.57
C SER A 1075 -8.06 -28.65 19.07
N GLY A 1076 -7.57 -29.61 19.87
CA GLY A 1076 -7.56 -29.56 21.32
C GLY A 1076 -6.81 -28.33 21.85
N ILE A 1077 -5.61 -28.08 21.34
CA ILE A 1077 -4.79 -26.93 21.78
C ILE A 1077 -5.51 -25.63 21.47
N VAL A 1078 -5.98 -25.45 20.23
CA VAL A 1078 -6.65 -24.22 19.81
C VAL A 1078 -7.96 -23.97 20.56
N ASN A 1079 -8.80 -24.99 20.74
CA ASN A 1079 -10.12 -24.80 21.33
C ASN A 1079 -10.14 -24.89 22.87
N ARG A 1080 -9.21 -25.65 23.46
CA ARG A 1080 -9.27 -26.07 24.86
C ARG A 1080 -7.94 -25.96 25.62
N GLY A 1081 -6.83 -25.66 24.93
CA GLY A 1081 -5.50 -25.47 25.54
C GLY A 1081 -4.74 -26.75 25.86
N CYS A 1082 -5.14 -27.91 25.33
CA CYS A 1082 -4.41 -29.16 25.52
C CYS A 1082 -4.51 -30.09 24.29
N PRO A 1083 -3.50 -30.93 24.01
CA PRO A 1083 -3.51 -31.84 22.86
C PRO A 1083 -4.40 -33.08 23.09
N ASP A 1084 -5.70 -32.86 23.30
CA ASP A 1084 -6.72 -33.90 23.46
C ASP A 1084 -8.09 -33.37 23.02
N LEU A 1085 -8.97 -34.28 22.61
CA LEU A 1085 -10.38 -33.97 22.34
C LEU A 1085 -11.17 -33.65 23.61
N VAL A 1086 -10.68 -34.07 24.78
CA VAL A 1086 -11.30 -33.80 26.08
C VAL A 1086 -10.27 -33.25 27.06
N CYS A 1087 -10.24 -31.92 27.21
CA CYS A 1087 -9.40 -31.24 28.20
C CYS A 1087 -10.16 -31.02 29.51
N SER A 1088 -9.44 -30.61 30.56
CA SER A 1088 -10.05 -30.17 31.83
C SER A 1088 -11.00 -28.97 31.66
N THR A 1089 -10.81 -28.20 30.59
CA THR A 1089 -11.64 -27.07 30.16
C THR A 1089 -12.85 -27.48 29.32
N GLY A 1090 -12.99 -28.76 28.96
CA GLY A 1090 -14.15 -29.35 28.26
C GLY A 1090 -13.82 -30.01 26.91
N GLU A 1091 -14.86 -30.45 26.19
CA GLU A 1091 -14.75 -31.18 24.91
C GLU A 1091 -14.52 -30.26 23.72
N VAL A 1092 -13.64 -30.62 22.78
CA VAL A 1092 -13.40 -29.82 21.57
C VAL A 1092 -14.70 -29.62 20.78
N HIS A 1093 -14.99 -28.36 20.44
CA HIS A 1093 -16.16 -28.00 19.65
C HIS A 1093 -15.94 -28.29 18.15
N ASN A 1094 -16.95 -28.86 17.49
CA ASN A 1094 -16.99 -29.10 16.03
C ASN A 1094 -15.80 -29.91 15.48
N VAL A 1095 -15.42 -30.98 16.18
CA VAL A 1095 -14.32 -31.89 15.78
C VAL A 1095 -14.51 -32.46 14.37
N LYS A 1096 -15.75 -32.81 14.00
CA LYS A 1096 -16.04 -33.42 12.69
C LYS A 1096 -15.75 -32.43 11.56
N GLU A 1097 -16.17 -31.18 11.75
CA GLU A 1097 -15.97 -30.09 10.80
C GLU A 1097 -14.49 -29.73 10.69
N ARG A 1098 -13.75 -29.65 11.80
CA ARG A 1098 -12.29 -29.41 11.79
C ARG A 1098 -11.53 -30.49 11.03
N ARG A 1099 -11.86 -31.77 11.25
CA ARG A 1099 -11.28 -32.90 10.49
C ARG A 1099 -11.61 -32.80 9.00
N ALA A 1100 -12.84 -32.46 8.65
CA ALA A 1100 -13.25 -32.29 7.26
C ALA A 1100 -12.50 -31.13 6.58
N ASN A 1101 -12.36 -29.99 7.27
CA ASN A 1101 -11.61 -28.84 6.79
C ASN A 1101 -10.13 -29.17 6.59
N PHE A 1102 -9.51 -29.93 7.51
CA PHE A 1102 -8.12 -30.36 7.37
C PHE A 1102 -7.93 -31.23 6.14
N LYS A 1103 -8.80 -32.23 5.95
CA LYS A 1103 -8.78 -33.06 4.75
C LYS A 1103 -8.94 -32.21 3.47
N LEU A 1104 -9.91 -31.30 3.45
CA LEU A 1104 -10.17 -30.42 2.31
C LEU A 1104 -8.96 -29.54 2.00
N ALA A 1105 -8.32 -28.94 3.01
CA ALA A 1105 -7.13 -28.11 2.84
C ALA A 1105 -5.93 -28.93 2.31
N LEU A 1106 -5.72 -30.16 2.81
CA LEU A 1106 -4.69 -31.05 2.29
C LEU A 1106 -4.93 -31.39 0.81
N GLU A 1107 -6.16 -31.75 0.45
CA GLU A 1107 -6.54 -32.06 -0.93
C GLU A 1107 -6.39 -30.85 -1.86
N ALA A 1108 -6.79 -29.66 -1.39
CA ALA A 1108 -6.63 -28.40 -2.11
C ALA A 1108 -5.15 -28.05 -2.37
N LEU A 1109 -4.26 -28.39 -1.44
CA LEU A 1109 -2.81 -28.24 -1.59
C LEU A 1109 -2.15 -29.39 -2.38
N GLY A 1110 -2.93 -30.31 -2.95
CA GLY A 1110 -2.43 -31.40 -3.79
C GLY A 1110 -1.86 -32.59 -3.02
N LEU A 1111 -2.25 -32.77 -1.76
CA LEU A 1111 -1.92 -33.96 -0.96
C LEU A 1111 -3.09 -34.96 -0.95
N THR A 1112 -2.80 -36.23 -0.70
CA THR A 1112 -3.79 -37.32 -0.63
C THR A 1112 -3.80 -37.96 0.77
N PRO A 1113 -4.51 -37.37 1.76
CA PRO A 1113 -4.65 -37.94 3.10
C PRO A 1113 -5.49 -39.23 3.10
N ARG A 1114 -5.24 -40.14 4.06
CA ARG A 1114 -5.83 -41.49 4.11
C ARG A 1114 -6.58 -41.81 5.40
#